data_AF-U7QFW0-F1
#
_entry.id   AF-U7QFW0-F1
#
_cell.length_a   1.000
_cell.length_b   1.000
_cell.length_c   1.000
_cell.angle_alpha   90.00
_cell.angle_beta   90.00
_cell.angle_gamma   90.00
#
_symmetry.space_group_name_H-M   'P 1'
#
loop_
_entity.id
_entity.type
_entity.pdbx_description
1 polymer ?
#
loop_
_entity_poly.entity_id
_entity_poly.type
_entity_poly.pdbx_seq_one_letter_code
_entity_poly.pdbx_strand_id
1 'polypeptide(L)'
;AWGDPVGDSRFGYNNDYLSFIETNQNEGYLTINFEYISSATWVQTYEKVIGKSLPIKTIETALKAEKKPRINAFALPANDAVRQAIREVSQEGLIDVGMGVISIRRNSEGKWERTYSAADRRITGISGWIDSRYLKSTGPGVAVFRKKGKGYSDGLGDRIIGTFGNCAGGTTPWGTVFSAEENFQAHVPEDVYPDGTAVNPSETPFSGRLGGLGNVFGLAGNKYGWMVEVDPANANDYGTKHTWLGRYRHEAVGIRVEAGKPLAFYSGCDRRGGHVYKYVSKERVKNPQDQRNSRLLEQGMLYAAKFNADGTGRWIPLKADTRVNPDLPSVHVGGIICLPKRPEGGAMIAATDDEAIAFKQQYQTLADLYVGDNPEEIQGAILVDAHLAASAAGATCTARPEDTDIAPDGSLFIAFTSGSPDDQTGGPDQRVFQSPSGETPYEYGWIMRLSEQGNQPHAKTFRWEMFATGGEVVDGGSGFANPDNLAFDGKGNIWMVTDMSTSKHNQPVPSGRVDEKGQPLSQSNLLGVYGNNSVWFLPTAGENAGNAYLFAMGPMECEMTGPFFSQDQQTLFLSAQHPGEANGIRQKMATQERQFALRTTEGEEFIQTRQVPIGSNWPMKTPNSPPLPGVIAIRHLNSKQIV
;
A
#
# COMPACT_ATOMS: atom_id res chain seq x y z
N ALA A 1 -14.90 -13.89 5.35
CA ALA A 1 -14.71 -12.74 6.24
C ALA A 1 -13.73 -13.12 7.33
N TRP A 2 -13.17 -12.15 8.07
CA TRP A 2 -12.21 -12.40 9.14
C TRP A 2 -12.67 -13.51 10.10
N GLY A 3 -11.77 -14.45 10.38
CA GLY A 3 -12.02 -15.60 11.23
C GLY A 3 -12.48 -16.87 10.52
N ASP A 4 -12.99 -16.78 9.27
CA ASP A 4 -13.39 -17.97 8.51
C ASP A 4 -12.19 -18.91 8.26
N PRO A 5 -12.36 -20.25 8.24
CA PRO A 5 -11.24 -21.17 8.04
C PRO A 5 -10.58 -21.03 6.66
N VAL A 6 -9.24 -21.05 6.63
CA VAL A 6 -8.41 -21.06 5.42
C VAL A 6 -7.20 -21.97 5.64
N GLY A 7 -7.23 -23.15 5.03
CA GLY A 7 -6.18 -24.16 5.22
C GLY A 7 -6.04 -24.57 6.69
N ASP A 8 -4.82 -24.50 7.22
CA ASP A 8 -4.47 -24.73 8.63
C ASP A 8 -4.63 -23.48 9.52
N SER A 9 -5.24 -22.42 8.99
CA SER A 9 -5.37 -21.12 9.62
C SER A 9 -6.75 -20.52 9.36
N ARG A 10 -6.85 -19.18 9.35
CA ARG A 10 -8.08 -18.41 9.17
C ARG A 10 -7.91 -17.29 8.17
N PHE A 11 -9.01 -16.76 7.64
CA PHE A 11 -9.07 -15.53 6.88
C PHE A 11 -8.59 -14.38 7.79
N GLY A 12 -7.63 -13.59 7.29
CA GLY A 12 -7.01 -12.50 8.05
C GLY A 12 -7.95 -11.32 8.29
N TYR A 13 -7.44 -10.26 8.91
CA TYR A 13 -8.24 -9.12 9.34
C TYR A 13 -8.56 -8.16 8.19
N ASN A 14 -7.82 -7.06 8.04
CA ASN A 14 -8.08 -6.05 7.02
C ASN A 14 -7.69 -6.56 5.65
N ASN A 15 -8.62 -7.24 4.97
CA ASN A 15 -8.41 -7.71 3.61
C ASN A 15 -8.34 -6.55 2.63
N ASP A 16 -7.41 -6.66 1.70
CA ASP A 16 -7.06 -5.63 0.73
C ASP A 16 -7.07 -6.22 -0.69
N TYR A 17 -5.98 -6.10 -1.46
CA TYR A 17 -5.87 -6.56 -2.85
C TYR A 17 -6.50 -7.93 -3.09
N LEU A 18 -7.19 -8.03 -4.21
CA LEU A 18 -7.76 -9.27 -4.71
C LEU A 18 -7.16 -9.61 -6.06
N SER A 19 -6.93 -10.90 -6.29
CA SER A 19 -6.65 -11.43 -7.62
C SER A 19 -7.34 -12.78 -7.79
N PHE A 20 -8.03 -12.95 -8.91
CA PHE A 20 -8.72 -14.19 -9.25
C PHE A 20 -8.08 -14.85 -10.46
N ILE A 21 -7.51 -16.03 -10.25
CA ILE A 21 -6.90 -16.87 -11.29
C ILE A 21 -7.82 -18.06 -11.56
N GLU A 22 -8.47 -18.06 -12.72
CA GLU A 22 -9.35 -19.14 -13.15
C GLU A 22 -8.56 -20.43 -13.44
N THR A 23 -8.99 -21.53 -12.81
CA THR A 23 -8.50 -22.89 -13.11
C THR A 23 -9.44 -23.64 -14.03
N ASN A 24 -10.72 -23.28 -14.01
CA ASN A 24 -11.77 -23.72 -14.91
C ASN A 24 -12.80 -22.58 -15.08
N GLN A 25 -13.74 -22.74 -16.01
CA GLN A 25 -14.79 -21.76 -16.18
C GLN A 25 -15.57 -21.55 -14.87
N ASN A 26 -15.53 -20.31 -14.36
CA ASN A 26 -16.16 -19.91 -13.10
C ASN A 26 -15.62 -20.61 -11.84
N GLU A 27 -14.39 -21.10 -11.87
CA GLU A 27 -13.72 -21.72 -10.73
C GLU A 27 -12.25 -21.36 -10.73
N GLY A 28 -11.69 -21.09 -9.56
CA GLY A 28 -10.31 -20.67 -9.48
C GLY A 28 -9.83 -20.38 -8.09
N TYR A 29 -8.66 -19.79 -8.03
CA TYR A 29 -8.04 -19.31 -6.81
C TYR A 29 -8.26 -17.81 -6.70
N LEU A 30 -8.88 -17.38 -5.60
CA LEU A 30 -8.89 -15.99 -5.17
C LEU A 30 -7.76 -15.80 -4.16
N THR A 31 -6.81 -14.94 -4.47
CA THR A 31 -5.80 -14.49 -3.52
C THR A 31 -6.27 -13.20 -2.86
N ILE A 32 -6.02 -13.08 -1.56
CA ILE A 32 -6.43 -11.93 -0.75
C ILE A 32 -5.23 -11.47 0.07
N ASN A 33 -4.90 -10.18 -0.01
CA ASN A 33 -3.96 -9.57 0.92
C ASN A 33 -4.65 -9.25 2.25
N PHE A 34 -3.89 -9.25 3.35
CA PHE A 34 -4.32 -8.86 4.68
C PHE A 34 -3.30 -7.88 5.24
N GLU A 35 -3.66 -6.62 5.30
CA GLU A 35 -2.69 -5.55 5.41
C GLU A 35 -2.23 -5.32 6.86
N TYR A 36 -3.19 -5.01 7.74
CA TYR A 36 -2.94 -4.67 9.14
C TYR A 36 -4.08 -5.11 10.08
N ILE A 37 -3.91 -4.82 11.38
CA ILE A 37 -4.96 -4.95 12.40
C ILE A 37 -5.37 -3.57 12.94
N SER A 38 -6.67 -3.26 12.93
CA SER A 38 -7.20 -2.06 13.57
C SER A 38 -7.23 -2.28 15.10
N SER A 39 -6.13 -1.96 15.78
CA SER A 39 -5.82 -2.47 17.13
C SER A 39 -6.97 -2.42 18.14
N ALA A 40 -7.72 -1.32 18.20
CA ALA A 40 -8.81 -1.15 19.16
C ALA A 40 -10.00 -2.06 18.83
N THR A 41 -10.46 -2.03 17.58
CA THR A 41 -11.59 -2.85 17.11
C THR A 41 -11.22 -4.33 17.08
N TRP A 42 -10.00 -4.67 16.66
CA TRP A 42 -9.46 -6.02 16.69
C TRP A 42 -9.50 -6.58 18.12
N VAL A 43 -8.91 -5.90 19.11
CA VAL A 43 -8.98 -6.34 20.53
C VAL A 43 -10.42 -6.44 21.03
N GLN A 44 -11.28 -5.47 20.71
CA GLN A 44 -12.68 -5.46 21.14
C GLN A 44 -13.48 -6.68 20.64
N THR A 45 -13.15 -7.17 19.44
CA THR A 45 -13.93 -8.18 18.73
C THR A 45 -13.26 -9.56 18.71
N TYR A 46 -11.96 -9.64 18.97
CA TYR A 46 -11.13 -10.83 18.81
C TYR A 46 -11.71 -12.07 19.48
N GLU A 47 -12.00 -12.02 20.79
CA GLU A 47 -12.52 -13.19 21.51
C GLU A 47 -13.88 -13.65 20.97
N LYS A 48 -14.74 -12.72 20.52
CA LYS A 48 -16.05 -13.06 19.95
C LYS A 48 -15.94 -13.73 18.58
N VAL A 49 -14.94 -13.35 17.78
CA VAL A 49 -14.76 -13.86 16.42
C VAL A 49 -13.90 -15.11 16.40
N ILE A 50 -12.81 -15.12 17.17
CA ILE A 50 -11.80 -16.18 17.18
C ILE A 50 -12.04 -17.22 18.28
N GLY A 51 -12.76 -16.87 19.35
CA GLY A 51 -12.99 -17.77 20.48
C GLY A 51 -11.77 -17.96 21.39
N LYS A 52 -10.77 -17.07 21.29
CA LYS A 52 -9.55 -17.08 22.12
C LYS A 52 -9.40 -15.75 22.86
N SER A 53 -9.15 -15.80 24.17
CA SER A 53 -8.82 -14.61 24.97
C SER A 53 -7.34 -14.24 24.80
N LEU A 54 -7.03 -12.94 24.88
CA LEU A 54 -5.66 -12.41 24.77
C LEU A 54 -5.17 -11.83 26.10
N PRO A 55 -3.86 -11.92 26.43
CA PRO A 55 -3.30 -11.40 27.69
C PRO A 55 -3.10 -9.86 27.69
N ILE A 56 -4.06 -9.10 27.15
CA ILE A 56 -3.97 -7.64 26.95
C ILE A 56 -3.75 -6.90 28.28
N LYS A 57 -4.41 -7.32 29.36
CA LYS A 57 -4.28 -6.67 30.68
C LYS A 57 -2.84 -6.69 31.20
N THR A 58 -2.12 -7.79 31.00
CA THR A 58 -0.70 -7.92 31.40
C THR A 58 0.15 -6.88 30.68
N ILE A 59 -0.09 -6.71 29.38
CA ILE A 59 0.62 -5.77 28.51
C ILE A 59 0.28 -4.33 28.91
N GLU A 60 -1.00 -4.00 29.10
CA GLU A 60 -1.43 -2.66 29.52
C GLU A 60 -0.84 -2.25 30.86
N THR A 61 -0.78 -3.17 31.83
CA THR A 61 -0.15 -2.91 33.14
C THR A 61 1.34 -2.61 32.97
N ALA A 62 2.06 -3.38 32.14
CA ALA A 62 3.47 -3.14 31.88
C ALA A 62 3.71 -1.79 31.18
N LEU A 63 2.92 -1.47 30.16
CA LEU A 63 3.04 -0.21 29.41
C LEU A 63 2.74 1.02 30.28
N LYS A 64 1.81 0.93 31.24
CA LYS A 64 1.50 2.03 32.18
C LYS A 64 2.65 2.32 33.14
N ALA A 65 3.55 1.35 33.39
CA ALA A 65 4.73 1.55 34.21
C ALA A 65 5.85 2.28 33.46
N GLU A 66 5.80 2.32 32.13
CA GLU A 66 6.79 2.97 31.28
C GLU A 66 6.56 4.47 31.15
N LYS A 67 7.65 5.26 31.16
CA LYS A 67 7.58 6.72 30.93
C LYS A 67 7.14 7.07 29.50
N LYS A 68 7.51 6.22 28.54
CA LYS A 68 7.01 6.21 27.16
C LYS A 68 6.48 4.80 26.91
N PRO A 69 5.19 4.60 26.60
CA PRO A 69 4.55 3.28 26.60
C PRO A 69 5.01 2.42 25.42
N ARG A 70 6.25 1.94 25.50
CA ARG A 70 6.94 1.08 24.54
C ARG A 70 7.81 0.08 25.29
N ILE A 71 7.81 -1.17 24.87
CA ILE A 71 8.55 -2.26 25.52
C ILE A 71 9.43 -2.96 24.48
N ASN A 72 10.74 -2.98 24.71
CA ASN A 72 11.66 -3.77 23.91
C ASN A 72 11.59 -5.25 24.35
N ALA A 73 10.53 -5.94 23.95
CA ALA A 73 10.28 -7.33 24.29
C ALA A 73 11.36 -8.29 23.78
N PHE A 74 12.07 -7.91 22.70
CA PHE A 74 13.23 -8.62 22.19
C PHE A 74 14.34 -8.81 23.25
N ALA A 75 14.58 -7.77 24.06
CA ALA A 75 15.65 -7.74 25.06
C ALA A 75 15.26 -8.36 26.41
N LEU A 76 13.96 -8.62 26.64
CA LEU A 76 13.50 -9.24 27.88
C LEU A 76 13.93 -10.72 27.97
N PRO A 77 14.16 -11.27 29.17
CA PRO A 77 14.42 -12.70 29.36
C PRO A 77 13.33 -13.58 28.74
N ALA A 78 13.68 -14.76 28.23
CA ALA A 78 12.72 -15.64 27.56
C ALA A 78 11.56 -16.10 28.46
N ASN A 79 11.78 -16.21 29.78
CA ASN A 79 10.77 -16.58 30.77
C ASN A 79 10.02 -15.38 31.39
N ASP A 80 10.27 -14.16 30.91
CA ASP A 80 9.59 -12.97 31.38
C ASP A 80 8.09 -12.98 31.01
N ALA A 81 7.22 -12.72 31.98
CA ALA A 81 5.77 -12.80 31.78
C ALA A 81 5.23 -11.75 30.80
N VAL A 82 5.84 -10.55 30.76
CA VAL A 82 5.46 -9.49 29.82
C VAL A 82 5.92 -9.86 28.41
N ARG A 83 7.14 -10.41 28.28
CA ARG A 83 7.61 -10.93 26.98
C ARG A 83 6.68 -12.01 26.44
N GLN A 84 6.25 -12.96 27.27
CA GLN A 84 5.35 -14.03 26.84
C GLN A 84 3.98 -13.49 26.43
N ALA A 85 3.41 -12.54 27.18
CA ALA A 85 2.16 -11.90 26.81
C ALA A 85 2.28 -11.14 25.48
N ILE A 86 3.34 -10.34 25.30
CA ILE A 86 3.61 -9.63 24.04
C ILE A 86 3.82 -10.61 22.89
N ARG A 87 4.55 -11.71 23.10
CA ARG A 87 4.78 -12.75 22.09
C ARG A 87 3.47 -13.37 21.63
N GLU A 88 2.57 -13.72 22.56
CA GLU A 88 1.27 -14.29 22.22
C GLU A 88 0.42 -13.31 21.40
N VAL A 89 0.30 -12.06 21.85
CA VAL A 89 -0.50 -11.05 21.12
C VAL A 89 0.11 -10.73 19.76
N SER A 90 1.44 -10.63 19.67
CA SER A 90 2.13 -10.37 18.41
C SER A 90 2.02 -11.54 17.44
N GLN A 91 2.02 -12.79 17.95
CA GLN A 91 1.78 -13.97 17.15
C GLN A 91 0.36 -13.94 16.55
N GLU A 92 -0.67 -13.69 17.35
CA GLU A 92 -2.05 -13.65 16.85
C GLU A 92 -2.29 -12.48 15.88
N GLY A 93 -1.72 -11.31 16.16
CA GLY A 93 -1.77 -10.16 15.25
C GLY A 93 -1.08 -10.45 13.92
N LEU A 94 0.11 -11.08 13.94
CA LEU A 94 0.83 -11.43 12.71
C LEU A 94 0.21 -12.62 11.96
N ILE A 95 -0.60 -13.48 12.61
CA ILE A 95 -1.43 -14.48 11.91
C ILE A 95 -2.52 -13.82 11.07
N ASP A 96 -3.05 -12.68 11.53
CA ASP A 96 -4.16 -12.00 10.88
C ASP A 96 -3.73 -11.07 9.72
N VAL A 97 -2.43 -10.93 9.46
CA VAL A 97 -1.87 -10.19 8.30
C VAL A 97 -1.12 -11.14 7.36
N GLY A 98 -0.75 -10.66 6.16
CA GLY A 98 -0.05 -11.42 5.14
C GLY A 98 -0.89 -11.61 3.88
N MET A 99 -0.91 -12.82 3.34
CA MET A 99 -1.75 -13.21 2.21
C MET A 99 -2.57 -14.47 2.53
N GLY A 100 -3.62 -14.70 1.75
CA GLY A 100 -4.38 -15.94 1.72
C GLY A 100 -4.67 -16.37 0.29
N VAL A 101 -4.66 -17.67 0.06
CA VAL A 101 -5.15 -18.29 -1.17
C VAL A 101 -6.40 -19.08 -0.80
N ILE A 102 -7.49 -18.85 -1.52
CA ILE A 102 -8.74 -19.56 -1.32
C ILE A 102 -9.29 -20.06 -2.64
N SER A 103 -9.93 -21.23 -2.63
CA SER A 103 -10.61 -21.75 -3.81
C SER A 103 -12.10 -21.40 -3.78
N ILE A 104 -12.59 -20.91 -4.90
CA ILE A 104 -13.99 -20.51 -5.09
C ILE A 104 -14.55 -21.01 -6.42
N ARG A 105 -15.86 -21.23 -6.45
CA ARG A 105 -16.63 -21.57 -7.66
C ARG A 105 -17.92 -20.78 -7.71
N ARG A 106 -18.36 -20.40 -8.91
CA ARG A 106 -19.71 -19.86 -9.14
C ARG A 106 -20.69 -21.01 -9.35
N ASN A 107 -21.71 -21.10 -8.51
CA ASN A 107 -22.77 -22.10 -8.64
C ASN A 107 -23.79 -21.73 -9.73
N SER A 108 -24.77 -22.61 -9.96
CA SER A 108 -25.79 -22.45 -11.01
C SER A 108 -26.72 -21.24 -10.81
N GLU A 109 -26.81 -20.68 -9.61
CA GLU A 109 -27.56 -19.45 -9.32
C GLU A 109 -26.72 -18.17 -9.56
N GLY A 110 -25.47 -18.34 -10.02
CA GLY A 110 -24.52 -17.25 -10.22
C GLY A 110 -23.89 -16.74 -8.92
N LYS A 111 -24.01 -17.46 -7.79
CA LYS A 111 -23.37 -17.09 -6.51
C LYS A 111 -22.00 -17.75 -6.41
N TRP A 112 -21.04 -17.03 -5.85
CA TRP A 112 -19.71 -17.57 -5.54
C TRP A 112 -19.69 -18.24 -4.17
N GLU A 113 -19.08 -19.41 -4.09
CA GLU A 113 -18.95 -20.21 -2.88
C GLU A 113 -17.54 -20.80 -2.73
N ARG A 114 -17.12 -21.03 -1.48
CA ARG A 114 -15.85 -21.67 -1.13
C ARG A 114 -15.87 -23.14 -1.52
N THR A 115 -14.78 -23.64 -2.10
CA THR A 115 -14.62 -25.07 -2.41
C THR A 115 -13.67 -25.81 -1.46
N TYR A 116 -12.94 -25.09 -0.59
CA TYR A 116 -12.03 -25.66 0.43
C TYR A 116 -11.02 -26.67 -0.13
N SER A 117 -10.39 -26.32 -1.26
CA SER A 117 -9.38 -27.14 -1.91
C SER A 117 -8.12 -27.29 -1.07
N ALA A 118 -7.26 -28.25 -1.43
CA ALA A 118 -5.94 -28.42 -0.82
C ALA A 118 -4.97 -27.25 -1.09
N ALA A 119 -5.29 -26.34 -2.02
CA ALA A 119 -4.48 -25.14 -2.27
C ALA A 119 -4.78 -24.01 -1.28
N ASP A 120 -5.90 -24.09 -0.54
CA ASP A 120 -6.31 -23.08 0.42
C ASP A 120 -5.27 -22.99 1.55
N ARG A 121 -4.65 -21.82 1.72
CA ARG A 121 -3.56 -21.63 2.69
C ARG A 121 -3.40 -20.17 3.09
N ARG A 122 -2.73 -19.94 4.22
CA ARG A 122 -2.27 -18.62 4.66
C ARG A 122 -0.75 -18.51 4.55
N ILE A 123 -0.29 -17.36 4.08
CA ILE A 123 1.09 -16.89 4.16
C ILE A 123 1.05 -15.72 5.14
N THR A 124 1.43 -15.93 6.40
CA THR A 124 1.20 -14.96 7.48
C THR A 124 2.42 -14.08 7.73
N GLY A 125 2.29 -13.07 8.58
CA GLY A 125 3.42 -12.28 9.09
C GLY A 125 4.47 -13.08 9.87
N ILE A 126 4.22 -14.37 10.13
CA ILE A 126 5.14 -15.28 10.85
C ILE A 126 5.35 -16.64 10.15
N SER A 127 4.96 -16.80 8.88
CA SER A 127 5.31 -18.00 8.10
C SER A 127 6.83 -18.20 8.08
N GLY A 128 7.30 -19.42 8.31
CA GLY A 128 8.73 -19.74 8.44
C GLY A 128 9.25 -19.69 9.88
N TRP A 129 8.53 -19.07 10.83
CA TRP A 129 9.03 -18.94 12.20
C TRP A 129 9.13 -20.28 12.94
N ILE A 130 8.10 -21.13 12.84
CA ILE A 130 8.03 -22.44 13.52
C ILE A 130 7.76 -23.63 12.58
N ASP A 131 7.46 -23.36 11.32
CA ASP A 131 6.93 -24.34 10.36
C ASP A 131 7.83 -24.54 9.13
N SER A 132 9.00 -23.90 9.10
CA SER A 132 9.97 -23.91 7.99
C SER A 132 9.45 -23.38 6.64
N ARG A 133 8.27 -22.74 6.61
CA ARG A 133 7.64 -22.14 5.42
C ARG A 133 8.20 -20.75 5.12
N TYR A 134 9.53 -20.66 5.03
CA TYR A 134 10.22 -19.39 4.78
C TYR A 134 9.91 -18.84 3.39
N LEU A 135 9.77 -17.52 3.30
CA LEU A 135 9.80 -16.82 2.03
C LEU A 135 11.23 -16.85 1.46
N LYS A 136 11.31 -16.86 0.12
CA LYS A 136 12.56 -16.79 -0.64
C LYS A 136 12.86 -15.36 -1.05
N SER A 137 14.07 -15.13 -1.53
CA SER A 137 14.45 -13.86 -2.16
C SER A 137 15.36 -14.05 -3.37
N THR A 138 15.32 -13.10 -4.31
CA THR A 138 16.19 -13.06 -5.49
C THR A 138 16.76 -11.66 -5.72
N GLY A 139 17.78 -11.55 -6.56
CA GLY A 139 18.44 -10.29 -6.91
C GLY A 139 19.49 -9.81 -5.89
N PRO A 140 20.07 -8.61 -6.08
CA PRO A 140 21.27 -8.16 -5.36
C PRO A 140 21.07 -7.98 -3.84
N GLY A 141 19.84 -7.75 -3.36
CA GLY A 141 19.56 -7.64 -1.93
C GLY A 141 19.86 -8.94 -1.15
N VAL A 142 19.88 -10.09 -1.84
CA VAL A 142 20.27 -11.39 -1.25
C VAL A 142 21.70 -11.34 -0.68
N ALA A 143 22.62 -10.65 -1.35
CA ALA A 143 23.99 -10.49 -0.86
C ALA A 143 24.03 -9.71 0.46
N VAL A 144 23.19 -8.70 0.61
CA VAL A 144 23.04 -7.91 1.85
C VAL A 144 22.42 -8.75 2.97
N PHE A 145 21.45 -9.61 2.68
CA PHE A 145 20.82 -10.46 3.70
C PHE A 145 21.77 -11.53 4.27
N ARG A 146 22.74 -11.97 3.47
CA ARG A 146 23.70 -13.04 3.86
C ARG A 146 24.97 -12.52 4.51
N LYS A 147 25.32 -11.25 4.33
CA LYS A 147 26.60 -10.71 4.83
C LYS A 147 26.58 -10.41 6.32
N LYS A 148 27.78 -10.29 6.88
CA LYS A 148 28.01 -9.68 8.19
C LYS A 148 28.47 -8.25 7.96
N GLY A 149 27.58 -7.29 8.21
CA GLY A 149 27.86 -5.88 7.99
C GLY A 149 27.86 -5.07 9.29
N LYS A 150 27.58 -3.78 9.16
CA LYS A 150 27.55 -2.80 10.28
C LYS A 150 26.40 -3.04 11.26
N GLY A 151 25.28 -3.56 10.77
CA GLY A 151 24.02 -3.65 11.49
C GLY A 151 23.68 -5.03 12.05
N TYR A 152 22.40 -5.17 12.38
CA TYR A 152 21.80 -6.38 12.94
C TYR A 152 21.67 -7.50 11.89
N SER A 153 21.89 -8.74 12.33
CA SER A 153 21.62 -9.96 11.57
C SER A 153 20.74 -10.89 12.41
N ASP A 154 19.69 -11.44 11.79
CA ASP A 154 18.82 -12.43 12.41
C ASP A 154 19.38 -13.87 12.33
N GLY A 155 20.54 -14.06 11.69
CA GLY A 155 21.17 -15.37 11.52
C GLY A 155 20.47 -16.30 10.53
N LEU A 156 19.45 -15.84 9.80
CA LEU A 156 18.69 -16.66 8.85
C LEU A 156 19.26 -16.64 7.42
N GLY A 157 20.20 -15.75 7.14
CA GLY A 157 20.69 -15.48 5.78
C GLY A 157 19.58 -14.83 4.96
N ASP A 158 19.31 -15.37 3.78
CA ASP A 158 18.27 -14.90 2.85
C ASP A 158 16.89 -15.57 3.04
N ARG A 159 16.76 -16.45 4.05
CA ARG A 159 15.46 -16.95 4.49
C ARG A 159 14.71 -15.86 5.24
N ILE A 160 13.44 -15.67 4.91
CA ILE A 160 12.61 -14.59 5.45
C ILE A 160 11.41 -15.17 6.18
N ILE A 161 11.14 -14.63 7.37
CA ILE A 161 9.94 -14.96 8.16
C ILE A 161 8.83 -14.01 7.74
N GLY A 162 7.77 -14.57 7.17
CA GLY A 162 6.51 -13.90 6.90
C GLY A 162 6.56 -12.69 5.95
N THR A 163 5.38 -12.11 5.78
CA THR A 163 5.10 -10.88 5.04
C THR A 163 3.96 -10.14 5.74
N PHE A 164 4.02 -8.81 5.81
CA PHE A 164 3.00 -7.97 6.45
C PHE A 164 3.00 -6.55 5.90
N GLY A 165 1.96 -5.77 6.20
CA GLY A 165 1.69 -4.53 5.48
C GLY A 165 1.35 -4.83 4.02
N ASN A 166 0.72 -5.98 3.76
CA ASN A 166 0.34 -6.43 2.42
C ASN A 166 -0.86 -5.59 1.96
N CYS A 167 -0.61 -4.53 1.20
CA CYS A 167 -1.59 -3.56 0.72
C CYS A 167 -2.22 -4.03 -0.61
N ALA A 168 -2.00 -3.31 -1.71
CA ALA A 168 -2.44 -3.65 -3.04
C ALA A 168 -1.49 -4.70 -3.71
N GLY A 169 -1.52 -4.79 -5.05
CA GLY A 169 -0.78 -5.84 -5.75
C GLY A 169 -0.88 -5.80 -7.27
N GLY A 170 -0.60 -6.94 -7.90
CA GLY A 170 -0.71 -7.10 -9.35
C GLY A 170 -0.80 -8.56 -9.76
N THR A 171 -1.45 -8.84 -10.89
CA THR A 171 -1.62 -10.20 -11.41
C THR A 171 -0.83 -10.39 -12.68
N THR A 172 -0.01 -11.43 -12.74
CA THR A 172 0.77 -11.73 -13.94
C THR A 172 -0.07 -12.52 -14.93
N PRO A 173 0.21 -12.36 -16.25
CA PRO A 173 -0.41 -13.23 -17.25
C PRO A 173 -0.05 -14.71 -17.01
N TRP A 174 1.16 -15.00 -16.53
CA TRP A 174 1.60 -16.39 -16.28
C TRP A 174 1.03 -17.04 -15.00
N GLY A 175 0.04 -16.41 -14.36
CA GLY A 175 -0.75 -17.04 -13.28
C GLY A 175 -0.13 -16.96 -11.89
N THR A 176 0.72 -15.97 -11.63
CA THR A 176 1.20 -15.62 -10.29
C THR A 176 0.64 -14.27 -9.85
N VAL A 177 0.65 -14.03 -8.54
CA VAL A 177 0.16 -12.80 -7.93
C VAL A 177 1.30 -12.12 -7.18
N PHE A 178 1.40 -10.81 -7.33
CA PHE A 178 2.29 -9.95 -6.54
C PHE A 178 1.49 -9.27 -5.44
N SER A 179 2.03 -9.29 -4.23
CA SER A 179 1.55 -8.53 -3.09
C SER A 179 2.62 -7.55 -2.63
N ALA A 180 2.18 -6.35 -2.27
CA ALA A 180 3.06 -5.23 -1.97
C ALA A 180 3.19 -5.03 -0.45
N GLU A 181 4.41 -5.07 0.09
CA GLU A 181 4.65 -4.66 1.48
C GLU A 181 4.81 -3.14 1.56
N GLU A 182 3.87 -2.49 2.25
CA GLU A 182 3.64 -1.05 2.25
C GLU A 182 4.08 -0.44 3.59
N ASN A 183 3.18 -0.31 4.56
CA ASN A 183 3.49 0.22 5.90
C ASN A 183 4.21 -0.77 6.85
N PHE A 184 5.19 -1.53 6.34
CA PHE A 184 5.95 -2.55 7.09
C PHE A 184 6.69 -2.00 8.33
N GLN A 185 7.03 -0.70 8.33
CA GLN A 185 7.69 -0.02 9.45
C GLN A 185 6.84 0.02 10.73
N ALA A 186 5.54 -0.25 10.62
CA ALA A 186 4.66 -0.44 11.78
C ALA A 186 5.08 -1.63 12.66
N HIS A 187 5.88 -2.57 12.14
CA HIS A 187 6.27 -3.80 12.84
C HIS A 187 7.77 -4.01 12.99
N VAL A 188 8.60 -3.39 12.14
CA VAL A 188 10.07 -3.54 12.12
C VAL A 188 10.77 -2.21 11.84
N PRO A 189 12.06 -2.04 12.14
CA PRO A 189 12.81 -0.84 11.77
C PRO A 189 12.87 -0.66 10.25
N GLU A 190 12.60 0.56 9.78
CA GLU A 190 12.72 0.88 8.36
C GLU A 190 14.16 1.19 7.95
N ASP A 191 14.84 1.98 8.78
CA ASP A 191 16.20 2.46 8.54
C ASP A 191 17.21 1.32 8.37
N VAL A 192 18.21 1.58 7.53
CA VAL A 192 19.34 0.70 7.27
C VAL A 192 20.66 1.48 7.34
N TYR A 193 21.75 0.74 7.57
CA TYR A 193 23.10 1.27 7.46
C TYR A 193 23.50 1.47 5.98
N PRO A 194 24.60 2.21 5.69
CA PRO A 194 25.05 2.45 4.32
C PRO A 194 25.38 1.18 3.52
N ASP A 195 25.58 0.06 4.21
CA ASP A 195 25.85 -1.24 3.61
C ASP A 195 24.58 -2.09 3.42
N GLY A 196 23.40 -1.52 3.67
CA GLY A 196 22.09 -2.15 3.57
C GLY A 196 21.71 -3.05 4.75
N THR A 197 22.58 -3.21 5.75
CA THR A 197 22.24 -4.05 6.91
C THR A 197 21.24 -3.38 7.83
N ALA A 198 20.39 -4.20 8.45
CA ALA A 198 19.28 -3.73 9.27
C ALA A 198 19.74 -3.00 10.53
N VAL A 199 18.92 -2.07 11.00
CA VAL A 199 19.01 -1.53 12.36
C VAL A 199 18.49 -2.57 13.38
N ASN A 200 18.91 -2.46 14.64
CA ASN A 200 18.52 -3.39 15.70
C ASN A 200 16.99 -3.37 15.92
N PRO A 201 16.33 -4.52 16.15
CA PRO A 201 14.90 -4.58 16.46
C PRO A 201 14.45 -3.69 17.63
N SER A 202 15.37 -3.29 18.53
CA SER A 202 15.11 -2.35 19.62
C SER A 202 14.59 -0.98 19.18
N GLU A 203 14.85 -0.56 17.95
CA GLU A 203 14.43 0.75 17.43
C GLU A 203 12.93 0.80 17.09
N THR A 204 12.29 -0.35 16.89
CA THR A 204 10.83 -0.48 16.74
C THR A 204 10.26 -1.36 17.86
N PRO A 205 10.27 -0.91 19.12
CA PRO A 205 9.76 -1.69 20.24
C PRO A 205 8.23 -1.82 20.19
N PHE A 206 7.71 -2.84 20.87
CA PHE A 206 6.27 -3.07 20.97
C PHE A 206 5.58 -1.88 21.64
N SER A 207 4.41 -1.47 21.16
CA SER A 207 3.67 -0.30 21.66
C SER A 207 2.21 -0.60 22.03
N GLY A 208 1.59 0.29 22.82
CA GLY A 208 0.20 0.13 23.28
C GLY A 208 -0.89 0.16 22.20
N ARG A 209 -0.57 0.52 20.96
CA ARG A 209 -1.47 0.38 19.79
C ARG A 209 -1.17 -0.87 18.97
N LEU A 210 -0.53 -1.87 19.58
CA LEU A 210 -0.09 -3.10 18.91
C LEU A 210 0.86 -2.87 17.73
N GLY A 211 1.61 -1.75 17.73
CA GLY A 211 2.75 -1.58 16.83
C GLY A 211 3.99 -2.33 17.33
N GLY A 212 4.95 -2.59 16.45
CA GLY A 212 6.19 -3.29 16.78
C GLY A 212 6.03 -4.80 17.02
N LEU A 213 5.06 -5.44 16.36
CA LEU A 213 4.80 -6.88 16.53
C LEU A 213 5.99 -7.76 16.15
N GLY A 214 6.85 -7.29 15.24
CA GLY A 214 8.08 -7.98 14.84
C GLY A 214 9.19 -7.94 15.90
N ASN A 215 9.12 -7.03 16.88
CA ASN A 215 10.18 -6.83 17.88
C ASN A 215 10.47 -8.10 18.66
N VAL A 216 9.46 -8.73 19.26
CA VAL A 216 9.62 -9.89 20.15
C VAL A 216 10.21 -11.13 19.44
N PHE A 217 10.10 -11.18 18.11
CA PHE A 217 10.64 -12.22 17.25
C PHE A 217 12.03 -11.87 16.68
N GLY A 218 12.52 -10.65 16.86
CA GLY A 218 13.80 -10.20 16.34
C GLY A 218 13.83 -10.10 14.81
N LEU A 219 12.72 -9.71 14.19
CA LEU A 219 12.65 -9.63 12.72
C LEU A 219 13.57 -8.52 12.18
N ALA A 220 14.38 -8.85 11.17
CA ALA A 220 15.31 -7.90 10.54
C ALA A 220 14.59 -7.01 9.52
N GLY A 221 14.53 -5.70 9.80
CA GLY A 221 13.71 -4.76 9.02
C GLY A 221 14.07 -4.60 7.54
N ASN A 222 15.32 -4.85 7.16
CA ASN A 222 15.75 -4.81 5.76
C ASN A 222 15.15 -5.92 4.87
N LYS A 223 14.51 -6.93 5.48
CA LYS A 223 13.84 -8.04 4.78
C LYS A 223 12.37 -7.77 4.45
N TYR A 224 11.85 -6.59 4.77
CA TYR A 224 10.45 -6.19 4.54
C TYR A 224 10.38 -4.89 3.74
N GLY A 225 9.24 -4.62 3.10
CA GLY A 225 9.08 -3.51 2.17
C GLY A 225 9.41 -3.91 0.74
N TRP A 226 9.13 -5.15 0.35
CA TRP A 226 9.37 -5.66 -1.00
C TRP A 226 8.07 -6.15 -1.63
N MET A 227 8.06 -6.23 -2.95
CA MET A 227 7.03 -6.98 -3.66
C MET A 227 7.25 -8.50 -3.52
N VAL A 228 6.18 -9.24 -3.20
CA VAL A 228 6.17 -10.69 -2.94
C VAL A 228 5.39 -11.40 -4.06
N GLU A 229 6.05 -12.25 -4.86
CA GLU A 229 5.39 -13.10 -5.87
C GLU A 229 4.92 -14.42 -5.24
N VAL A 230 3.68 -14.83 -5.49
CA VAL A 230 3.08 -16.10 -5.07
C VAL A 230 2.41 -16.79 -6.24
N ASP A 231 2.69 -18.08 -6.44
CA ASP A 231 1.92 -18.98 -7.28
C ASP A 231 0.75 -19.59 -6.48
N PRO A 232 -0.51 -19.19 -6.71
CA PRO A 232 -1.64 -19.75 -5.97
C PRO A 232 -1.87 -21.23 -6.31
N ALA A 233 -1.51 -21.70 -7.51
CA ALA A 233 -1.69 -23.08 -7.94
C ALA A 233 -0.67 -24.04 -7.28
N ASN A 234 0.47 -23.52 -6.82
CA ASN A 234 1.45 -24.30 -6.07
C ASN A 234 1.26 -24.16 -4.55
N ALA A 235 0.62 -25.15 -3.92
CA ALA A 235 0.37 -25.16 -2.47
C ALA A 235 1.63 -25.07 -1.58
N ASN A 236 2.82 -25.33 -2.13
CA ASN A 236 4.09 -25.23 -1.41
C ASN A 236 4.81 -23.90 -1.63
N ASP A 237 4.24 -22.99 -2.42
CA ASP A 237 4.78 -21.65 -2.60
C ASP A 237 4.25 -20.70 -1.52
N TYR A 238 5.19 -20.14 -0.75
CA TYR A 238 4.96 -19.22 0.35
C TYR A 238 5.42 -17.79 0.04
N GLY A 239 5.96 -17.56 -1.15
CA GLY A 239 6.32 -16.22 -1.60
C GLY A 239 7.81 -16.05 -1.90
N THR A 240 8.10 -15.25 -2.92
CA THR A 240 9.45 -14.84 -3.31
C THR A 240 9.54 -13.33 -3.38
N LYS A 241 10.48 -12.74 -2.63
CA LYS A 241 10.77 -11.29 -2.67
C LYS A 241 11.79 -10.97 -3.76
N HIS A 242 11.41 -10.16 -4.75
CA HIS A 242 12.30 -9.80 -5.87
C HIS A 242 12.99 -8.47 -5.62
N THR A 243 14.24 -8.50 -5.16
CA THR A 243 14.91 -7.29 -4.65
C THR A 243 15.26 -6.25 -5.72
N TRP A 244 15.29 -6.64 -6.99
CA TRP A 244 15.44 -5.69 -8.10
C TRP A 244 14.26 -4.73 -8.26
N LEU A 245 13.12 -5.02 -7.65
CA LEU A 245 11.97 -4.11 -7.61
C LEU A 245 12.17 -2.96 -6.59
N GLY A 246 13.24 -3.00 -5.80
CA GLY A 246 13.55 -2.01 -4.77
C GLY A 246 12.81 -2.27 -3.46
N ARG A 247 13.28 -1.64 -2.38
CA ARG A 247 12.65 -1.66 -1.06
C ARG A 247 12.13 -0.28 -0.69
N TYR A 248 10.84 -0.20 -0.48
CA TYR A 248 10.10 0.99 -0.05
C TYR A 248 8.68 0.56 0.35
N ARG A 249 7.78 1.53 0.64
CA ARG A 249 6.39 1.24 0.98
C ARG A 249 5.59 1.00 -0.30
N HIS A 250 5.64 -0.20 -0.84
CA HIS A 250 4.97 -0.49 -2.09
C HIS A 250 3.46 -0.48 -1.90
N GLU A 251 2.72 0.27 -2.72
CA GLU A 251 1.26 0.13 -2.75
C GLU A 251 0.85 -1.04 -3.64
N ALA A 252 1.11 -0.92 -4.95
CA ALA A 252 0.67 -1.85 -5.97
C ALA A 252 1.73 -2.06 -7.04
N VAL A 253 1.40 -2.84 -8.07
CA VAL A 253 2.28 -3.02 -9.22
C VAL A 253 1.55 -3.14 -10.57
N GLY A 254 1.83 -2.17 -11.44
CA GLY A 254 1.49 -2.24 -12.86
C GLY A 254 2.46 -3.15 -13.60
N ILE A 255 1.97 -4.19 -14.26
CA ILE A 255 2.80 -5.23 -14.89
C ILE A 255 2.65 -5.16 -16.42
N ARG A 256 3.74 -4.90 -17.12
CA ARG A 256 3.77 -4.81 -18.59
C ARG A 256 4.59 -5.94 -19.20
N VAL A 257 3.90 -6.85 -19.91
CA VAL A 257 4.46 -8.09 -20.44
C VAL A 257 4.18 -8.22 -21.94
N GLU A 258 5.22 -8.14 -22.76
CA GLU A 258 5.08 -8.19 -24.21
C GLU A 258 6.16 -9.07 -24.85
N ALA A 259 5.76 -10.01 -25.70
CA ALA A 259 6.69 -10.88 -26.41
C ALA A 259 7.73 -10.07 -27.21
N GLY A 260 9.00 -10.46 -27.11
CA GLY A 260 10.12 -9.79 -27.78
C GLY A 260 10.58 -8.49 -27.11
N LYS A 261 9.89 -8.01 -26.06
CA LYS A 261 10.30 -6.83 -25.28
C LYS A 261 10.79 -7.23 -23.89
N PRO A 262 11.57 -6.38 -23.21
CA PRO A 262 11.84 -6.55 -21.78
C PRO A 262 10.56 -6.51 -20.95
N LEU A 263 10.50 -7.33 -19.90
CA LEU A 263 9.51 -7.22 -18.83
C LEU A 263 9.69 -5.89 -18.10
N ALA A 264 8.59 -5.19 -17.80
CA ALA A 264 8.60 -3.97 -17.01
C ALA A 264 7.52 -3.98 -15.91
N PHE A 265 7.90 -3.51 -14.73
CA PHE A 265 7.05 -3.40 -13.54
C PHE A 265 7.06 -1.93 -13.11
N TYR A 266 5.93 -1.39 -12.69
CA TYR A 266 5.76 -0.01 -12.22
C TYR A 266 5.12 -0.04 -10.84
N SER A 267 5.58 0.80 -9.91
CA SER A 267 5.08 0.77 -8.53
C SER A 267 5.32 2.13 -7.85
N GLY A 268 4.42 2.52 -6.95
CA GLY A 268 4.54 3.69 -6.09
C GLY A 268 5.18 3.36 -4.74
N CYS A 269 5.86 4.35 -4.14
CA CYS A 269 6.14 4.35 -2.70
C CYS A 269 5.10 5.22 -2.01
N ASP A 270 4.09 4.62 -1.36
CA ASP A 270 3.08 5.39 -0.65
C ASP A 270 3.67 6.02 0.63
N ARG A 271 4.02 7.28 0.48
CA ARG A 271 4.56 8.15 1.50
C ARG A 271 4.36 9.57 1.03
N ARG A 272 4.21 10.51 1.97
CA ARG A 272 4.31 11.93 1.64
C ARG A 272 5.71 12.22 1.07
N GLY A 273 5.76 12.72 -0.16
CA GLY A 273 7.01 12.89 -0.89
C GLY A 273 7.65 11.58 -1.40
N GLY A 274 6.88 10.48 -1.45
CA GLY A 274 7.29 9.21 -2.07
C GLY A 274 7.56 9.32 -3.58
N HIS A 275 7.92 8.23 -4.24
CA HIS A 275 8.34 8.24 -5.65
C HIS A 275 7.61 7.18 -6.48
N VAL A 276 7.59 7.38 -7.80
CA VAL A 276 7.15 6.37 -8.77
C VAL A 276 8.37 5.67 -9.35
N TYR A 277 8.32 4.34 -9.42
CA TYR A 277 9.42 3.51 -9.89
C TYR A 277 9.04 2.71 -11.14
N LYS A 278 10.08 2.36 -11.90
CA LYS A 278 10.01 1.39 -12.99
C LYS A 278 11.15 0.40 -12.87
N TYR A 279 10.86 -0.88 -12.90
CA TYR A 279 11.84 -1.92 -13.16
C TYR A 279 11.81 -2.33 -14.63
N VAL A 280 12.98 -2.62 -15.21
CA VAL A 280 13.10 -3.21 -16.55
C VAL A 280 14.08 -4.37 -16.49
N SER A 281 13.61 -5.56 -16.88
CA SER A 281 14.45 -6.77 -16.98
C SER A 281 15.55 -6.63 -18.04
N LYS A 282 16.65 -7.36 -17.83
CA LYS A 282 17.77 -7.45 -18.79
C LYS A 282 17.41 -8.31 -19.99
N GLU A 283 16.72 -9.41 -19.75
CA GLU A 283 16.26 -10.34 -20.79
C GLU A 283 14.88 -9.96 -21.35
N ARG A 284 14.52 -10.55 -22.47
CA ARG A 284 13.24 -10.30 -23.14
C ARG A 284 12.25 -11.42 -22.84
N VAL A 285 10.99 -11.05 -22.70
CA VAL A 285 9.87 -11.99 -22.63
C VAL A 285 9.80 -12.75 -23.96
N LYS A 286 9.75 -14.08 -23.89
CA LYS A 286 9.54 -14.93 -25.09
C LYS A 286 8.06 -15.23 -25.28
N ASN A 287 7.41 -15.73 -24.24
CA ASN A 287 5.97 -15.99 -24.18
C ASN A 287 5.43 -15.32 -22.91
N PRO A 288 4.49 -14.37 -23.00
CA PRO A 288 3.90 -13.71 -21.84
C PRO A 288 3.26 -14.66 -20.82
N GLN A 289 2.77 -15.83 -21.26
CA GLN A 289 2.08 -16.80 -20.39
C GLN A 289 3.01 -17.83 -19.73
N ASP A 290 4.33 -17.75 -19.98
CA ASP A 290 5.28 -18.73 -19.44
C ASP A 290 5.61 -18.43 -17.98
N GLN A 291 5.28 -19.34 -17.06
CA GLN A 291 5.60 -19.23 -15.64
C GLN A 291 7.08 -19.00 -15.35
N ARG A 292 7.96 -19.41 -16.26
CA ARG A 292 9.40 -19.17 -16.13
C ARG A 292 9.79 -17.70 -16.32
N ASN A 293 8.84 -16.80 -16.62
CA ASN A 293 9.06 -15.35 -16.69
C ASN A 293 9.41 -14.74 -15.33
N SER A 294 9.06 -15.37 -14.20
CA SER A 294 9.50 -14.91 -12.86
C SER A 294 11.02 -14.72 -12.78
N ARG A 295 11.81 -15.58 -13.44
CA ARG A 295 13.28 -15.46 -13.51
C ARG A 295 13.76 -14.13 -14.11
N LEU A 296 12.94 -13.45 -14.91
CA LEU A 296 13.29 -12.18 -15.54
C LEU A 296 13.45 -11.06 -14.51
N LEU A 297 12.89 -11.22 -13.31
CA LEU A 297 13.02 -10.29 -12.19
C LEU A 297 14.36 -10.43 -11.45
N GLU A 298 15.13 -11.49 -11.71
CA GLU A 298 16.41 -11.73 -11.05
C GLU A 298 17.53 -10.80 -11.56
N GLN A 299 17.38 -10.22 -12.76
CA GLN A 299 18.39 -9.39 -13.41
C GLN A 299 17.75 -8.27 -14.23
N GLY A 300 17.99 -7.02 -13.85
CA GLY A 300 17.48 -5.86 -14.58
C GLY A 300 18.03 -4.54 -14.05
N MET A 301 17.19 -3.51 -14.05
CA MET A 301 17.51 -2.20 -13.51
C MET A 301 16.24 -1.55 -12.97
N LEU A 302 16.36 -1.01 -11.76
CA LEU A 302 15.35 -0.15 -11.15
C LEU A 302 15.60 1.31 -11.56
N TYR A 303 14.52 2.02 -11.85
CA TYR A 303 14.52 3.43 -12.17
C TYR A 303 13.51 4.17 -11.29
N ALA A 304 13.79 5.43 -10.97
CA ALA A 304 12.86 6.35 -10.33
C ALA A 304 12.44 7.47 -11.30
N ALA A 305 11.20 7.92 -11.22
CA ALA A 305 10.64 8.93 -12.12
C ALA A 305 11.13 10.34 -11.78
N LYS A 306 11.45 11.11 -12.83
CA LYS A 306 11.52 12.57 -12.79
C LYS A 306 10.40 13.13 -13.68
N PHE A 307 9.44 13.81 -13.06
CA PHE A 307 8.40 14.55 -13.75
C PHE A 307 8.84 16.00 -13.96
N ASN A 308 8.61 16.53 -15.16
CA ASN A 308 8.75 17.94 -15.48
C ASN A 308 7.36 18.55 -15.63
N ALA A 309 7.16 19.80 -15.18
CA ALA A 309 5.89 20.51 -15.22
C ALA A 309 5.26 20.69 -16.62
N ASP A 310 6.02 20.43 -17.70
CA ASP A 310 5.56 20.53 -19.09
C ASP A 310 4.91 19.24 -19.62
N GLY A 311 4.58 18.29 -18.74
CA GLY A 311 3.98 17.00 -19.11
C GLY A 311 5.01 16.01 -19.68
N THR A 312 6.31 16.29 -19.59
CA THR A 312 7.37 15.33 -19.93
C THR A 312 8.02 14.74 -18.68
N GLY A 313 8.74 13.64 -18.85
CA GLY A 313 9.55 13.10 -17.78
C GLY A 313 10.60 12.11 -18.25
N ARG A 314 11.44 11.67 -17.32
CA ARG A 314 12.53 10.72 -17.56
C ARG A 314 12.69 9.73 -16.41
N TRP A 315 13.26 8.58 -16.72
CA TRP A 315 13.58 7.53 -15.75
C TRP A 315 15.06 7.63 -15.33
N ILE A 316 15.31 7.81 -14.03
CA ILE A 316 16.66 7.87 -13.43
C ILE A 316 17.05 6.47 -12.98
N PRO A 317 18.11 5.83 -13.53
CA PRO A 317 18.55 4.52 -13.06
C PRO A 317 19.08 4.60 -11.64
N LEU A 318 18.81 3.61 -10.79
CA LEU A 318 19.36 3.52 -9.44
C LEU A 318 20.53 2.53 -9.41
N LYS A 319 21.73 3.05 -9.68
CA LYS A 319 22.97 2.28 -9.75
C LYS A 319 24.14 3.10 -9.19
N ALA A 320 25.26 2.43 -8.93
CA ALA A 320 26.42 3.01 -8.26
C ALA A 320 26.93 4.34 -8.87
N ASP A 321 27.01 4.44 -10.19
CA ASP A 321 27.48 5.64 -10.91
C ASP A 321 26.37 6.68 -11.17
N THR A 322 25.16 6.49 -10.65
CA THR A 322 24.10 7.50 -10.73
C THR A 322 24.50 8.73 -9.93
N ARG A 323 24.44 9.89 -10.57
CA ARG A 323 24.79 11.18 -9.97
C ARG A 323 23.85 11.54 -8.83
N VAL A 324 24.41 12.01 -7.71
CA VAL A 324 23.66 12.66 -6.64
C VAL A 324 23.24 14.05 -7.11
N ASN A 325 21.94 14.29 -7.11
CA ASN A 325 21.33 15.54 -7.54
C ASN A 325 19.91 15.67 -6.95
N PRO A 326 19.77 15.76 -5.61
CA PRO A 326 18.46 15.91 -4.99
C PRO A 326 17.76 17.18 -5.44
N ASP A 327 16.43 17.19 -5.36
CA ASP A 327 15.66 18.42 -5.47
C ASP A 327 15.91 19.32 -4.26
N LEU A 328 15.58 20.61 -4.43
CA LEU A 328 15.73 21.62 -3.38
C LEU A 328 14.48 21.64 -2.49
N PRO A 329 14.60 21.73 -1.16
CA PRO A 329 13.45 21.89 -0.25
C PRO A 329 12.42 22.92 -0.71
N SER A 330 12.85 24.04 -1.30
CA SER A 330 11.97 25.11 -1.80
C SER A 330 10.98 24.70 -2.90
N VAL A 331 11.19 23.58 -3.61
CA VAL A 331 10.22 23.09 -4.61
C VAL A 331 9.17 22.16 -4.02
N HIS A 332 9.32 21.75 -2.76
CA HIS A 332 8.43 20.80 -2.12
C HIS A 332 7.40 21.49 -1.25
N VAL A 333 6.18 20.98 -1.29
CA VAL A 333 5.17 21.35 -0.29
C VAL A 333 5.70 20.92 1.09
N GLY A 334 5.62 21.82 2.08
CA GLY A 334 6.22 21.61 3.40
C GLY A 334 7.68 22.07 3.52
N GLY A 335 8.37 22.36 2.41
CA GLY A 335 9.68 23.01 2.42
C GLY A 335 10.82 22.16 2.96
N ILE A 336 10.72 20.83 2.88
CA ILE A 336 11.77 19.88 3.32
C ILE A 336 11.94 18.74 2.31
N ILE A 337 13.11 18.10 2.31
CA ILE A 337 13.35 16.82 1.61
C ILE A 337 14.13 15.85 2.52
N CYS A 338 13.77 14.57 2.45
CA CYS A 338 14.42 13.50 3.18
C CYS A 338 15.56 12.89 2.34
N LEU A 339 16.77 12.85 2.90
CA LEU A 339 18.00 12.40 2.24
C LEU A 339 18.73 11.31 3.06
N PRO A 340 19.57 10.46 2.44
CA PRO A 340 20.36 9.48 3.17
C PRO A 340 21.29 10.12 4.20
N LYS A 341 21.22 9.69 5.46
CA LYS A 341 22.18 10.09 6.49
C LYS A 341 23.41 9.19 6.44
N ARG A 342 24.58 9.76 6.15
CA ARG A 342 25.83 9.02 5.97
C ARG A 342 26.97 9.68 6.76
N PRO A 343 27.83 8.89 7.43
CA PRO A 343 27.95 7.42 7.39
C PRO A 343 27.09 6.64 8.41
N GLU A 344 26.25 7.30 9.22
CA GLU A 344 25.55 6.69 10.35
C GLU A 344 24.44 5.70 9.95
N GLY A 345 23.82 5.87 8.78
CA GLY A 345 22.63 5.12 8.39
C GLY A 345 21.33 5.86 8.70
N GLY A 346 20.24 5.40 8.09
CA GLY A 346 18.93 6.05 8.15
C GLY A 346 18.84 7.33 7.32
N ALA A 347 17.92 8.20 7.72
CA ALA A 347 17.58 9.43 7.02
C ALA A 347 18.02 10.72 7.76
N MET A 348 18.18 11.79 6.99
CA MET A 348 18.30 13.16 7.48
C MET A 348 17.31 14.06 6.73
N ILE A 349 16.85 15.11 7.39
CA ILE A 349 16.01 16.14 6.78
C ILE A 349 16.90 17.30 6.31
N ALA A 350 16.81 17.66 5.04
CA ALA A 350 17.28 18.95 4.55
C ALA A 350 16.07 19.90 4.53
N ALA A 351 16.13 20.94 5.37
CA ALA A 351 15.08 21.95 5.54
C ALA A 351 15.40 23.25 4.79
N THR A 352 16.60 23.37 4.22
CA THR A 352 17.00 24.53 3.41
C THR A 352 17.69 24.10 2.12
N ASP A 353 17.60 24.94 1.09
CA ASP A 353 18.28 24.72 -0.19
C ASP A 353 19.80 24.59 -0.01
N ASP A 354 20.39 25.35 0.91
CA ASP A 354 21.82 25.28 1.22
C ASP A 354 22.23 23.91 1.77
N GLU A 355 21.40 23.27 2.59
CA GLU A 355 21.67 21.91 3.10
C GLU A 355 21.64 20.87 1.97
N ALA A 356 20.66 20.96 1.06
CA ALA A 356 20.59 20.07 -0.10
C ALA A 356 21.75 20.31 -1.08
N ILE A 357 22.16 21.57 -1.26
CA ILE A 357 23.35 21.94 -2.06
C ILE A 357 24.62 21.40 -1.41
N ALA A 358 24.78 21.53 -0.10
CA ALA A 358 25.92 21.00 0.64
C ALA A 358 25.99 19.47 0.53
N PHE A 359 24.87 18.77 0.66
CA PHE A 359 24.78 17.32 0.46
C PHE A 359 25.27 16.90 -0.93
N LYS A 360 24.80 17.60 -1.98
CA LYS A 360 25.21 17.38 -3.37
C LYS A 360 26.69 17.70 -3.63
N GLN A 361 27.28 18.64 -2.90
CA GLN A 361 28.71 18.94 -3.00
C GLN A 361 29.56 17.85 -2.33
N GLN A 362 29.05 17.30 -1.22
CA GLN A 362 29.72 16.25 -0.45
C GLN A 362 29.74 14.89 -1.18
N TYR A 363 28.64 14.52 -1.83
CA TYR A 363 28.49 13.22 -2.49
C TYR A 363 28.24 13.41 -3.99
N GLN A 364 29.03 12.75 -4.86
CA GLN A 364 28.95 12.91 -6.31
C GLN A 364 28.05 11.86 -6.97
N THR A 365 28.11 10.61 -6.49
CA THR A 365 27.37 9.46 -7.01
C THR A 365 26.78 8.62 -5.88
N LEU A 366 25.83 7.73 -6.20
CA LEU A 366 25.27 6.81 -5.20
C LEU A 366 26.34 5.89 -4.58
N ALA A 367 27.43 5.58 -5.28
CA ALA A 367 28.56 4.84 -4.72
C ALA A 367 29.27 5.57 -3.56
N ASP A 368 29.12 6.90 -3.45
CA ASP A 368 29.66 7.64 -2.30
C ASP A 368 28.77 7.51 -1.05
N LEU A 369 27.50 7.12 -1.24
CA LEU A 369 26.49 6.97 -0.19
C LEU A 369 26.32 5.53 0.28
N TYR A 370 26.58 4.56 -0.59
CA TYR A 370 26.32 3.14 -0.36
C TYR A 370 27.59 2.31 -0.50
N VAL A 371 27.82 1.41 0.46
CA VAL A 371 29.07 0.64 0.57
C VAL A 371 28.84 -0.86 0.50
N GLY A 372 29.83 -1.58 -0.01
CA GLY A 372 29.82 -3.04 -0.09
C GLY A 372 31.18 -3.55 -0.56
N ASP A 373 31.46 -4.83 -0.28
CA ASP A 373 32.77 -5.43 -0.61
C ASP A 373 32.95 -5.69 -2.11
N ASN A 374 31.84 -5.70 -2.86
CA ASN A 374 31.79 -5.94 -4.30
C ASN A 374 30.61 -5.18 -4.94
N PRO A 375 30.55 -5.09 -6.28
CA PRO A 375 29.48 -4.37 -6.97
C PRO A 375 28.06 -4.87 -6.70
N GLU A 376 27.88 -6.18 -6.46
CA GLU A 376 26.57 -6.76 -6.16
C GLU A 376 26.07 -6.28 -4.79
N GLU A 377 26.92 -6.23 -3.78
CA GLU A 377 26.56 -5.69 -2.46
C GLU A 377 26.25 -4.21 -2.49
N ILE A 378 27.00 -3.42 -3.27
CA ILE A 378 26.71 -1.98 -3.44
C ILE A 378 25.33 -1.80 -4.09
N GLN A 379 25.05 -2.56 -5.16
CA GLN A 379 23.74 -2.52 -5.80
C GLN A 379 22.63 -3.01 -4.86
N GLY A 380 22.90 -4.04 -4.05
CA GLY A 380 21.99 -4.52 -3.02
C GLY A 380 21.69 -3.45 -1.98
N ALA A 381 22.69 -2.72 -1.48
CA ALA A 381 22.50 -1.63 -0.53
C ALA A 381 21.67 -0.47 -1.12
N ILE A 382 21.89 -0.12 -2.40
CA ILE A 382 21.06 0.86 -3.11
C ILE A 382 19.60 0.40 -3.19
N LEU A 383 19.35 -0.88 -3.49
CA LEU A 383 17.99 -1.41 -3.62
C LEU A 383 17.28 -1.53 -2.26
N VAL A 384 18.01 -1.90 -1.20
CA VAL A 384 17.49 -1.98 0.18
C VAL A 384 17.10 -0.59 0.73
N ASP A 385 17.74 0.46 0.24
CA ASP A 385 17.47 1.86 0.62
C ASP A 385 16.94 2.68 -0.57
N ALA A 386 16.16 2.03 -1.45
CA ALA A 386 15.79 2.58 -2.76
C ALA A 386 15.05 3.92 -2.66
N HIS A 387 14.25 4.13 -1.62
CA HIS A 387 13.59 5.41 -1.36
C HIS A 387 14.60 6.56 -1.20
N LEU A 388 15.53 6.46 -0.25
CA LEU A 388 16.50 7.52 -0.02
C LEU A 388 17.51 7.64 -1.18
N ALA A 389 17.82 6.53 -1.86
CA ALA A 389 18.64 6.54 -3.07
C ALA A 389 17.95 7.33 -4.20
N ALA A 390 16.64 7.19 -4.36
CA ALA A 390 15.85 7.94 -5.33
C ALA A 390 15.80 9.43 -4.99
N SER A 391 15.57 9.81 -3.73
CA SER A 391 15.66 11.20 -3.26
C SER A 391 17.03 11.81 -3.59
N ALA A 392 18.12 11.10 -3.24
CA ALA A 392 19.48 11.56 -3.53
C ALA A 392 19.77 11.68 -5.03
N ALA A 393 19.20 10.81 -5.86
CA ALA A 393 19.36 10.85 -7.31
C ALA A 393 18.51 11.94 -8.00
N GLY A 394 17.60 12.59 -7.24
CA GLY A 394 16.73 13.66 -7.72
C GLY A 394 15.43 13.19 -8.36
N ALA A 395 14.94 12.01 -7.97
CA ALA A 395 13.58 11.59 -8.32
C ALA A 395 12.57 12.59 -7.77
N THR A 396 11.47 12.79 -8.49
CA THR A 396 10.41 13.71 -8.04
C THR A 396 9.74 13.13 -6.80
N CYS A 397 9.68 13.90 -5.71
CA CYS A 397 8.78 13.63 -4.59
C CYS A 397 7.34 13.83 -5.05
N THR A 398 6.49 12.84 -4.83
CA THR A 398 5.13 12.75 -5.37
C THR A 398 4.08 12.73 -4.26
N ALA A 399 2.81 12.92 -4.65
CA ALA A 399 1.70 13.12 -3.75
C ALA A 399 1.06 11.80 -3.30
N ARG A 400 1.84 10.98 -2.58
CA ARG A 400 1.43 9.65 -2.09
C ARG A 400 0.93 8.74 -3.24
N PRO A 401 1.85 8.21 -4.08
CA PRO A 401 1.48 7.28 -5.14
C PRO A 401 0.99 5.98 -4.52
N GLU A 402 -0.31 5.76 -4.59
CA GLU A 402 -0.97 4.51 -4.23
C GLU A 402 -0.95 3.60 -5.47
N ASP A 403 -2.11 3.21 -5.99
CA ASP A 403 -2.18 2.14 -6.99
C ASP A 403 -1.62 2.52 -8.36
N THR A 404 -1.11 1.50 -9.07
CA THR A 404 -0.58 1.58 -10.42
C THR A 404 -1.13 0.44 -11.27
N ASP A 405 -1.80 0.75 -12.38
CA ASP A 405 -2.32 -0.27 -13.31
C ASP A 405 -2.01 0.08 -14.78
N ILE A 406 -1.93 -0.93 -15.63
CA ILE A 406 -1.61 -0.80 -17.06
C ILE A 406 -2.89 -0.86 -17.88
N ALA A 407 -3.22 0.25 -18.53
CA ALA A 407 -4.32 0.32 -19.46
C ALA A 407 -4.08 -0.61 -20.69
N PRO A 408 -5.15 -1.05 -21.38
CA PRO A 408 -5.02 -1.91 -22.58
C PRO A 408 -4.15 -1.34 -23.70
N ASP A 409 -3.97 -0.02 -23.77
CA ASP A 409 -3.10 0.65 -24.76
C ASP A 409 -1.61 0.66 -24.36
N GLY A 410 -1.28 0.19 -23.15
CA GLY A 410 0.05 0.14 -22.57
C GLY A 410 0.45 1.38 -21.77
N SER A 411 -0.45 2.35 -21.59
CA SER A 411 -0.28 3.49 -20.67
C SER A 411 -0.33 3.02 -19.22
N LEU A 412 0.45 3.65 -18.37
CA LEU A 412 0.39 3.48 -16.92
C LEU A 412 -0.59 4.49 -16.33
N PHE A 413 -1.48 4.05 -15.46
CA PHE A 413 -2.29 4.92 -14.61
C PHE A 413 -1.81 4.82 -13.18
N ILE A 414 -1.85 5.94 -12.47
CA ILE A 414 -1.34 6.07 -11.10
C ILE A 414 -2.34 6.87 -10.28
N ALA A 415 -2.77 6.34 -9.14
CA ALA A 415 -3.52 7.11 -8.15
C ALA A 415 -2.54 7.84 -7.21
N PHE A 416 -2.78 9.13 -7.00
CA PHE A 416 -2.07 9.96 -6.05
C PHE A 416 -3.06 10.46 -5.01
N THR A 417 -3.02 9.92 -3.81
CA THR A 417 -4.16 10.06 -2.89
C THR A 417 -4.22 11.43 -2.20
N SER A 418 -3.08 12.06 -1.90
CA SER A 418 -3.05 13.32 -1.14
C SER A 418 -1.75 14.08 -1.33
N GLY A 419 -1.84 15.39 -1.60
CA GLY A 419 -0.71 16.29 -1.72
C GLY A 419 -0.32 17.01 -0.42
N SER A 420 -0.93 16.66 0.71
CA SER A 420 -0.53 17.22 2.00
C SER A 420 0.86 16.74 2.44
N PRO A 421 1.68 17.59 3.08
CA PRO A 421 3.02 17.22 3.55
C PRO A 421 3.01 16.67 4.99
N ASP A 422 4.15 16.14 5.43
CA ASP A 422 4.47 16.01 6.86
C ASP A 422 5.92 16.45 7.16
N ASP A 423 6.21 16.59 8.46
CA ASP A 423 7.51 17.08 8.95
C ASP A 423 8.61 16.00 8.97
N GLN A 424 8.30 14.75 8.59
CA GLN A 424 9.23 13.61 8.67
C GLN A 424 9.81 13.23 7.31
N THR A 425 9.00 13.36 6.27
CA THR A 425 9.25 12.84 4.92
C THR A 425 9.05 13.91 3.85
N GLY A 426 8.33 14.99 4.17
CA GLY A 426 8.12 16.14 3.30
C GLY A 426 6.80 16.07 2.54
N GLY A 427 6.78 16.61 1.33
CA GLY A 427 5.60 16.66 0.47
C GLY A 427 5.95 16.62 -1.02
N PRO A 428 4.93 16.59 -1.87
CA PRO A 428 5.13 16.53 -3.32
C PRO A 428 5.85 17.76 -3.88
N ASP A 429 6.44 17.60 -5.06
CA ASP A 429 6.91 18.71 -5.90
C ASP A 429 5.72 19.58 -6.35
N GLN A 430 5.68 20.81 -5.85
CA GLN A 430 4.57 21.74 -6.07
C GLN A 430 4.48 22.27 -7.51
N ARG A 431 5.45 21.93 -8.37
CA ARG A 431 5.41 22.25 -9.81
C ARG A 431 4.64 21.22 -10.62
N VAL A 432 4.39 20.03 -10.05
CA VAL A 432 3.71 18.91 -10.70
C VAL A 432 2.34 18.66 -10.07
N PHE A 433 2.26 18.70 -8.74
CA PHE A 433 1.04 18.38 -8.00
C PHE A 433 0.38 19.66 -7.50
N GLN A 434 -0.61 20.13 -8.27
CA GLN A 434 -1.38 21.34 -8.00
C GLN A 434 -2.88 21.04 -8.12
N SER A 435 -3.71 21.88 -7.48
CA SER A 435 -5.14 21.91 -7.76
C SER A 435 -5.41 22.29 -9.22
N PRO A 436 -6.64 22.11 -9.73
CA PRO A 436 -7.05 22.65 -11.03
C PRO A 436 -6.86 24.17 -11.18
N SER A 437 -6.86 24.91 -10.07
CA SER A 437 -6.62 26.36 -10.00
C SER A 437 -5.16 26.74 -9.71
N GLY A 438 -4.25 25.78 -9.54
CA GLY A 438 -2.82 26.02 -9.28
C GLY A 438 -2.44 26.14 -7.79
N GLU A 439 -3.31 25.74 -6.87
CA GLU A 439 -3.10 25.82 -5.42
C GLU A 439 -2.34 24.61 -4.87
N THR A 440 -1.56 24.84 -3.81
CA THR A 440 -0.84 23.81 -3.04
C THR A 440 -0.79 24.16 -1.55
N PRO A 441 -0.87 23.19 -0.60
CA PRO A 441 -1.15 21.76 -0.80
C PRO A 441 -2.54 21.52 -1.39
N TYR A 442 -2.74 20.31 -1.94
CA TYR A 442 -4.03 19.85 -2.44
C TYR A 442 -4.34 18.45 -1.90
N GLU A 443 -5.38 18.35 -1.07
CA GLU A 443 -5.69 17.15 -0.27
C GLU A 443 -6.40 16.06 -1.08
N TYR A 444 -7.19 16.44 -2.08
CA TYR A 444 -8.20 15.53 -2.66
C TYR A 444 -7.66 14.52 -3.67
N GLY A 445 -6.39 14.64 -4.07
CA GLY A 445 -5.70 13.66 -4.90
C GLY A 445 -5.96 13.77 -6.41
N TRP A 446 -5.31 12.88 -7.17
CA TRP A 446 -5.28 12.85 -8.63
C TRP A 446 -5.22 11.42 -9.17
N ILE A 447 -5.67 11.22 -10.40
CA ILE A 447 -5.37 10.06 -11.24
C ILE A 447 -4.53 10.57 -12.40
N MET A 448 -3.29 10.08 -12.52
CA MET A 448 -2.37 10.45 -13.59
C MET A 448 -2.30 9.34 -14.64
N ARG A 449 -2.18 9.73 -15.92
CA ARG A 449 -1.81 8.83 -17.01
C ARG A 449 -0.37 9.12 -17.45
N LEU A 450 0.44 8.09 -17.60
CA LEU A 450 1.82 8.12 -18.08
C LEU A 450 1.97 7.24 -19.33
N SER A 451 2.53 7.80 -20.40
CA SER A 451 2.81 7.11 -21.66
C SER A 451 4.30 7.07 -21.94
N GLU A 452 4.86 5.87 -22.02
CA GLU A 452 6.26 5.65 -22.40
C GLU A 452 6.54 6.11 -23.84
N GLN A 453 7.72 6.70 -24.08
CA GLN A 453 8.12 7.12 -25.42
C GLN A 453 8.06 5.94 -26.40
N GLY A 454 7.32 6.13 -27.50
CA GLY A 454 7.13 5.10 -28.53
C GLY A 454 6.40 3.85 -28.05
N ASN A 455 5.68 3.95 -26.92
CA ASN A 455 5.02 2.83 -26.25
C ASN A 455 5.97 1.63 -26.03
N GLN A 456 7.18 1.92 -25.55
CA GLN A 456 8.20 0.92 -25.27
C GLN A 456 8.46 0.79 -23.76
N PRO A 457 8.33 -0.41 -23.15
CA PRO A 457 8.53 -0.60 -21.72
C PRO A 457 9.94 -0.22 -21.23
N HIS A 458 10.93 -0.27 -22.11
CA HIS A 458 12.34 0.04 -21.78
C HIS A 458 12.73 1.50 -22.05
N ALA A 459 11.81 2.34 -22.55
CA ALA A 459 12.06 3.75 -22.82
C ALA A 459 12.57 4.48 -21.58
N LYS A 460 13.35 5.55 -21.79
CA LYS A 460 13.96 6.34 -20.70
C LYS A 460 13.27 7.67 -20.46
N THR A 461 12.23 7.94 -21.23
CA THR A 461 11.47 9.18 -21.26
C THR A 461 10.01 8.84 -21.46
N PHE A 462 9.14 9.67 -20.92
CA PHE A 462 7.71 9.50 -21.00
C PHE A 462 7.01 10.86 -21.10
N ARG A 463 5.73 10.82 -21.44
CA ARG A 463 4.79 11.92 -21.26
C ARG A 463 3.79 11.56 -20.18
N TRP A 464 3.24 12.57 -19.52
CA TRP A 464 2.23 12.40 -18.49
C TRP A 464 1.18 13.51 -18.55
N GLU A 465 -0.01 13.21 -18.06
CA GLU A 465 -1.12 14.14 -17.89
C GLU A 465 -1.96 13.76 -16.65
N MET A 466 -2.56 14.74 -15.97
CA MET A 466 -3.58 14.45 -14.95
C MET A 466 -4.88 14.09 -15.67
N PHE A 467 -5.29 12.83 -15.54
CA PHE A 467 -6.48 12.29 -16.19
C PHE A 467 -7.77 12.69 -15.45
N ALA A 468 -7.73 12.63 -14.11
CA ALA A 468 -8.80 13.11 -13.25
C ALA A 468 -8.22 13.69 -11.96
N THR A 469 -8.97 14.58 -11.32
CA THR A 469 -8.58 15.22 -10.05
C THR A 469 -9.74 15.10 -9.06
N GLY A 470 -9.44 14.80 -7.80
CA GLY A 470 -10.45 14.81 -6.73
C GLY A 470 -10.97 16.22 -6.47
N GLY A 471 -11.80 16.40 -5.44
CA GLY A 471 -12.33 17.70 -5.05
C GLY A 471 -13.78 17.92 -5.51
N GLU A 472 -14.38 19.01 -5.02
CA GLU A 472 -15.75 19.40 -5.38
C GLU A 472 -15.82 19.89 -6.83
N VAL A 473 -16.92 19.56 -7.51
CA VAL A 473 -17.11 19.86 -8.95
C VAL A 473 -17.04 21.36 -9.25
N VAL A 474 -17.56 22.20 -8.36
CA VAL A 474 -17.52 23.66 -8.51
C VAL A 474 -16.09 24.23 -8.57
N ASP A 475 -15.12 23.54 -7.95
CA ASP A 475 -13.70 23.95 -7.93
C ASP A 475 -12.88 23.21 -9.01
N GLY A 476 -13.54 22.55 -9.97
CA GLY A 476 -12.89 21.79 -11.04
C GLY A 476 -12.49 20.37 -10.66
N GLY A 477 -12.93 19.85 -9.51
CA GLY A 477 -12.74 18.46 -9.12
C GLY A 477 -13.78 17.52 -9.74
N SER A 478 -13.56 16.21 -9.58
CA SER A 478 -14.44 15.17 -10.16
C SER A 478 -15.51 14.64 -9.20
N GLY A 479 -15.57 15.16 -7.97
CA GLY A 479 -16.57 14.78 -6.96
C GLY A 479 -16.17 13.64 -6.01
N PHE A 480 -15.01 13.02 -6.22
CA PHE A 480 -14.37 12.09 -5.26
C PHE A 480 -13.25 12.79 -4.48
N ALA A 481 -12.73 12.15 -3.44
CA ALA A 481 -11.51 12.58 -2.74
C ALA A 481 -10.67 11.36 -2.35
N ASN A 482 -9.34 11.52 -2.37
CA ASN A 482 -8.36 10.51 -1.98
C ASN A 482 -8.51 9.21 -2.81
N PRO A 483 -8.29 9.27 -4.15
CA PRO A 483 -8.33 8.08 -4.99
C PRO A 483 -7.17 7.14 -4.61
N ASP A 484 -7.50 5.86 -4.55
CA ASP A 484 -6.59 4.77 -4.22
C ASP A 484 -6.67 3.71 -5.33
N ASN A 485 -7.19 2.49 -5.06
CA ASN A 485 -7.00 1.38 -5.98
C ASN A 485 -7.71 1.60 -7.32
N LEU A 486 -7.08 1.12 -8.39
CA LEU A 486 -7.52 1.22 -9.78
C LEU A 486 -7.66 -0.19 -10.37
N ALA A 487 -8.69 -0.38 -11.20
CA ALA A 487 -8.82 -1.57 -12.03
C ALA A 487 -9.40 -1.21 -13.40
N PHE A 488 -8.81 -1.77 -14.46
CA PHE A 488 -9.40 -1.69 -15.79
C PHE A 488 -10.46 -2.77 -16.02
N ASP A 489 -11.60 -2.36 -16.57
CA ASP A 489 -12.57 -3.31 -17.09
C ASP A 489 -12.22 -3.79 -18.51
N GLY A 490 -12.97 -4.78 -19.02
CA GLY A 490 -12.76 -5.34 -20.36
C GLY A 490 -12.96 -4.35 -21.53
N LYS A 491 -13.49 -3.15 -21.27
CA LYS A 491 -13.63 -2.05 -22.24
C LYS A 491 -12.56 -0.97 -22.06
N GLY A 492 -11.68 -1.11 -21.07
CA GLY A 492 -10.62 -0.19 -20.76
C GLY A 492 -11.06 1.02 -19.92
N ASN A 493 -12.23 1.01 -19.29
CA ASN A 493 -12.61 2.04 -18.33
C ASN A 493 -11.99 1.76 -16.96
N ILE A 494 -11.86 2.80 -16.15
CA ILE A 494 -11.27 2.72 -14.81
C ILE A 494 -12.38 2.53 -13.78
N TRP A 495 -12.16 1.59 -12.88
CA TRP A 495 -12.87 1.43 -11.62
C TRP A 495 -11.93 1.86 -10.51
N MET A 496 -12.32 2.85 -9.74
CA MET A 496 -11.49 3.45 -8.70
C MET A 496 -12.20 3.35 -7.35
N VAL A 497 -11.45 3.12 -6.29
CA VAL A 497 -11.92 3.21 -4.91
C VAL A 497 -11.23 4.37 -4.18
N THR A 498 -11.86 4.90 -3.15
CA THR A 498 -11.29 6.00 -2.35
C THR A 498 -10.80 5.52 -0.99
N ASP A 499 -9.69 6.09 -0.51
CA ASP A 499 -9.22 6.00 0.88
C ASP A 499 -9.06 7.40 1.52
N MET A 500 -10.18 8.00 1.89
CA MET A 500 -10.17 9.05 2.89
C MET A 500 -9.92 8.43 4.27
N SER A 501 -8.96 8.97 5.02
CA SER A 501 -8.70 8.50 6.39
C SER A 501 -10.01 8.46 7.21
N THR A 502 -10.28 7.32 7.85
CA THR A 502 -11.50 7.06 8.63
C THR A 502 -11.86 8.17 9.62
N SER A 503 -10.86 8.85 10.22
CA SER A 503 -11.10 9.96 11.15
C SER A 503 -11.85 11.15 10.54
N LYS A 504 -11.85 11.26 9.20
CA LYS A 504 -12.47 12.34 8.42
C LYS A 504 -13.85 11.96 7.89
N HIS A 505 -14.20 10.68 7.86
CA HIS A 505 -15.50 10.20 7.42
C HIS A 505 -16.64 10.87 8.19
N ASN A 506 -17.60 11.41 7.44
CA ASN A 506 -18.82 12.04 7.96
C ASN A 506 -18.57 13.06 9.10
N GLN A 507 -17.42 13.74 9.15
CA GLN A 507 -17.22 14.85 10.08
C GLN A 507 -18.10 16.04 9.69
N PRO A 508 -18.78 16.69 10.64
CA PRO A 508 -19.69 17.78 10.33
C PRO A 508 -18.94 18.94 9.69
N VAL A 509 -19.58 19.58 8.71
CA VAL A 509 -19.06 20.77 8.05
C VAL A 509 -20.02 21.93 8.33
N PRO A 510 -19.64 22.90 9.19
CA PRO A 510 -20.51 24.00 9.56
C PRO A 510 -20.80 24.94 8.38
N SER A 511 -21.91 25.68 8.48
CA SER A 511 -22.26 26.71 7.51
C SER A 511 -21.18 27.78 7.41
N GLY A 512 -20.97 28.29 6.20
CA GLY A 512 -19.85 29.17 5.87
C GLY A 512 -18.50 28.47 5.81
N ARG A 513 -18.43 27.17 6.14
CA ARG A 513 -17.22 26.33 6.07
C ARG A 513 -16.03 26.93 6.81
N VAL A 514 -16.32 27.47 7.99
CA VAL A 514 -15.34 28.06 8.91
C VAL A 514 -15.25 27.29 10.21
N ASP A 515 -14.10 27.37 10.88
CA ASP A 515 -13.92 26.86 12.23
C ASP A 515 -14.62 27.74 13.29
N GLU A 516 -14.50 27.36 14.57
CA GLU A 516 -15.09 28.10 15.70
C GLU A 516 -14.56 29.55 15.84
N LYS A 517 -13.45 29.89 15.17
CA LYS A 517 -12.86 31.23 15.15
C LYS A 517 -13.23 32.00 13.88
N GLY A 518 -14.07 31.45 13.02
CA GLY A 518 -14.46 32.05 11.75
C GLY A 518 -13.38 31.99 10.66
N GLN A 519 -12.37 31.13 10.81
CA GLN A 519 -11.35 30.91 9.78
C GLN A 519 -11.78 29.81 8.81
N PRO A 520 -11.47 29.91 7.50
CA PRO A 520 -11.77 28.84 6.54
C PRO A 520 -11.23 27.48 7.01
N LEU A 521 -12.06 26.45 6.89
CA LEU A 521 -11.62 25.08 7.18
C LEU A 521 -10.52 24.66 6.21
N SER A 522 -9.55 23.88 6.72
CA SER A 522 -8.59 23.20 5.85
C SER A 522 -9.28 22.18 4.95
N GLN A 523 -8.70 21.88 3.79
CA GLN A 523 -9.23 20.86 2.87
C GLN A 523 -9.42 19.50 3.56
N SER A 524 -8.49 19.10 4.43
CA SER A 524 -8.61 17.89 5.25
C SER A 524 -9.84 17.88 6.18
N ASN A 525 -10.26 19.04 6.68
CA ASN A 525 -11.47 19.16 7.50
C ASN A 525 -12.75 19.32 6.67
N LEU A 526 -12.64 19.53 5.36
CA LEU A 526 -13.76 19.53 4.43
C LEU A 526 -14.12 18.12 3.96
N LEU A 527 -13.24 17.12 4.11
CA LEU A 527 -13.46 15.74 3.63
C LEU A 527 -14.76 15.09 4.13
N GLY A 528 -15.32 15.53 5.26
CA GLY A 528 -16.60 15.05 5.76
C GLY A 528 -17.77 15.21 4.78
N VAL A 529 -17.68 16.13 3.81
CA VAL A 529 -18.72 16.31 2.78
C VAL A 529 -18.88 15.08 1.89
N TYR A 530 -17.82 14.32 1.64
CA TYR A 530 -17.83 13.15 0.75
C TYR A 530 -18.44 11.89 1.42
N GLY A 531 -18.55 11.87 2.75
CA GLY A 531 -19.23 10.78 3.48
C GLY A 531 -18.31 9.60 3.79
N ASN A 532 -18.69 8.40 3.34
CA ASN A 532 -17.88 7.18 3.44
C ASN A 532 -17.01 7.05 2.19
N ASN A 533 -15.93 6.27 2.30
CA ASN A 533 -15.22 5.77 1.13
C ASN A 533 -16.13 5.02 0.16
N SER A 534 -15.77 5.05 -1.12
CA SER A 534 -16.69 4.82 -2.23
C SER A 534 -15.99 4.22 -3.44
N VAL A 535 -16.80 3.67 -4.35
CA VAL A 535 -16.37 3.04 -5.61
C VAL A 535 -16.90 3.88 -6.77
N TRP A 536 -16.05 4.17 -7.73
CA TRP A 536 -16.30 5.06 -8.86
C TRP A 536 -15.98 4.38 -10.19
N PHE A 537 -16.73 4.76 -11.22
CA PHE A 537 -16.53 4.36 -12.60
C PHE A 537 -16.12 5.59 -13.43
N LEU A 538 -15.03 5.49 -14.18
CA LEU A 538 -14.48 6.55 -15.02
C LEU A 538 -14.23 6.03 -16.43
N PRO A 539 -15.01 6.45 -17.44
CA PRO A 539 -14.70 6.16 -18.84
C PRO A 539 -13.33 6.75 -19.23
N THR A 540 -12.57 6.04 -20.06
CA THR A 540 -11.24 6.50 -20.54
C THR A 540 -11.25 7.02 -21.97
N ALA A 541 -12.38 6.86 -22.67
CA ALA A 541 -12.55 7.31 -24.05
C ALA A 541 -13.97 7.83 -24.31
N GLY A 542 -14.11 8.58 -25.40
CA GLY A 542 -15.39 9.21 -25.80
C GLY A 542 -15.65 10.53 -25.07
N GLU A 543 -16.86 11.07 -25.25
CA GLU A 543 -17.25 12.40 -24.74
C GLU A 543 -17.29 12.48 -23.20
N ASN A 544 -17.38 11.32 -22.53
CA ASN A 544 -17.41 11.22 -21.06
C ASN A 544 -16.06 10.82 -20.46
N ALA A 545 -14.98 10.81 -21.25
CA ALA A 545 -13.66 10.43 -20.74
C ALA A 545 -13.23 11.35 -19.58
N GLY A 546 -12.81 10.75 -18.46
CA GLY A 546 -12.40 11.47 -17.25
C GLY A 546 -13.55 11.86 -16.31
N ASN A 547 -14.81 11.75 -16.72
CA ASN A 547 -15.94 11.99 -15.83
C ASN A 547 -16.05 10.85 -14.80
N ALA A 548 -16.25 11.19 -13.52
CA ALA A 548 -16.42 10.22 -12.45
C ALA A 548 -17.89 9.98 -12.10
N TYR A 549 -18.30 8.72 -12.08
CA TYR A 549 -19.65 8.29 -11.73
C TYR A 549 -19.61 7.42 -10.48
N LEU A 550 -20.28 7.86 -9.41
CA LEU A 550 -20.36 7.10 -8.16
C LEU A 550 -21.13 5.79 -8.41
N PHE A 551 -20.49 4.66 -8.16
CA PHE A 551 -21.07 3.34 -8.31
C PHE A 551 -21.61 2.79 -6.98
N ALA A 552 -20.83 2.88 -5.91
CA ALA A 552 -21.20 2.37 -4.59
C ALA A 552 -20.55 3.15 -3.45
N MET A 553 -21.12 3.06 -2.26
CA MET A 553 -20.52 3.55 -1.02
C MET A 553 -20.24 2.37 -0.08
N GLY A 554 -19.10 2.40 0.59
CA GLY A 554 -18.69 1.40 1.56
C GLY A 554 -19.48 1.47 2.87
N PRO A 555 -19.36 0.43 3.73
CA PRO A 555 -19.84 0.46 5.10
C PRO A 555 -19.24 1.61 5.92
N MET A 556 -19.76 1.82 7.14
CA MET A 556 -19.18 2.81 8.04
C MET A 556 -17.74 2.47 8.41
N GLU A 557 -16.90 3.50 8.41
CA GLU A 557 -15.52 3.44 8.89
C GLU A 557 -14.71 2.36 8.17
N CYS A 558 -15.01 2.17 6.89
CA CYS A 558 -14.48 1.17 6.00
C CYS A 558 -13.86 1.92 4.81
N GLU A 559 -12.81 1.39 4.24
CA GLU A 559 -12.46 1.64 2.84
C GLU A 559 -12.90 0.45 1.98
N MET A 560 -13.09 0.70 0.69
CA MET A 560 -13.29 -0.37 -0.28
C MET A 560 -11.98 -0.53 -1.03
N THR A 561 -11.49 -1.76 -1.21
CA THR A 561 -10.19 -2.02 -1.86
C THR A 561 -10.23 -3.21 -2.80
N GLY A 562 -9.15 -3.42 -3.53
CA GLY A 562 -8.92 -4.54 -4.43
C GLY A 562 -10.05 -4.80 -5.43
N PRO A 563 -10.56 -3.80 -6.18
CA PRO A 563 -11.49 -4.06 -7.26
C PRO A 563 -10.88 -5.04 -8.26
N PHE A 564 -11.52 -6.19 -8.49
CA PHE A 564 -11.03 -7.19 -9.43
C PHE A 564 -12.18 -7.83 -10.23
N PHE A 565 -12.10 -7.79 -11.55
CA PHE A 565 -13.11 -8.39 -12.42
C PHE A 565 -12.84 -9.86 -12.69
N SER A 566 -13.90 -10.68 -12.67
CA SER A 566 -13.84 -12.02 -13.28
C SER A 566 -13.58 -11.91 -14.79
N GLN A 567 -13.00 -12.95 -15.39
CA GLN A 567 -12.62 -12.92 -16.80
C GLN A 567 -13.82 -12.67 -17.72
N ASP A 568 -15.00 -13.20 -17.36
CA ASP A 568 -16.26 -13.00 -18.08
C ASP A 568 -16.91 -11.62 -17.86
N GLN A 569 -16.34 -10.77 -17.00
CA GLN A 569 -16.81 -9.43 -16.63
C GLN A 569 -18.21 -9.42 -15.96
N GLN A 570 -18.67 -10.56 -15.45
CA GLN A 570 -19.98 -10.66 -14.77
C GLN A 570 -19.89 -10.46 -13.26
N THR A 571 -18.68 -10.51 -12.69
CA THR A 571 -18.43 -10.31 -11.27
C THR A 571 -17.35 -9.26 -11.06
N LEU A 572 -17.60 -8.32 -10.15
CA LEU A 572 -16.61 -7.45 -9.55
C LEU A 572 -16.40 -7.92 -8.11
N PHE A 573 -15.23 -8.49 -7.82
CA PHE A 573 -14.78 -8.75 -6.46
C PHE A 573 -14.25 -7.45 -5.85
N LEU A 574 -14.57 -7.23 -4.58
CA LEU A 574 -14.14 -6.05 -3.81
C LEU A 574 -13.91 -6.45 -2.35
N SER A 575 -12.93 -5.83 -1.74
CA SER A 575 -12.65 -5.92 -0.31
C SER A 575 -13.38 -4.79 0.43
N ALA A 576 -14.06 -5.13 1.52
CA ALA A 576 -14.49 -4.15 2.52
C ALA A 576 -13.49 -4.21 3.68
N GLN A 577 -12.54 -3.27 3.70
CA GLN A 577 -11.44 -3.23 4.65
C GLN A 577 -11.86 -2.48 5.93
N HIS A 578 -11.46 -3.01 7.09
CA HIS A 578 -11.64 -2.42 8.44
C HIS A 578 -12.98 -1.76 8.83
N PRO A 579 -14.17 -2.29 8.49
CA PRO A 579 -15.42 -1.69 8.97
C PRO A 579 -15.40 -1.46 10.49
N GLY A 580 -15.79 -0.27 10.93
CA GLY A 580 -15.78 0.09 12.35
C GLY A 580 -14.38 0.39 12.90
N GLU A 581 -13.43 0.84 12.08
CA GLU A 581 -12.07 1.14 12.52
C GLU A 581 -12.01 2.16 13.69
N ALA A 582 -12.82 3.22 13.64
CA ALA A 582 -12.75 4.31 14.61
C ALA A 582 -13.56 4.06 15.88
N ASN A 583 -14.77 3.52 15.75
CA ASN A 583 -15.73 3.38 16.84
C ASN A 583 -16.07 1.91 17.18
N GLY A 584 -15.50 0.95 16.44
CA GLY A 584 -15.70 -0.48 16.67
C GLY A 584 -17.14 -0.93 16.41
N ILE A 585 -17.65 -1.77 17.30
CA ILE A 585 -19.01 -2.30 17.24
C ILE A 585 -20.05 -1.17 17.31
N ARG A 586 -20.98 -1.15 16.34
CA ARG A 586 -22.19 -0.32 16.41
C ARG A 586 -23.12 -0.79 17.53
N GLN A 587 -23.04 -0.10 18.66
CA GLN A 587 -23.84 -0.43 19.85
C GLN A 587 -25.30 0.00 19.65
N LYS A 588 -26.24 -0.92 19.90
CA LYS A 588 -27.70 -0.65 19.91
C LYS A 588 -28.23 0.09 18.67
N MET A 589 -27.60 -0.14 17.51
CA MET A 589 -27.91 0.56 16.25
C MET A 589 -27.78 2.10 16.35
N ALA A 590 -26.92 2.61 17.23
CA ALA A 590 -26.74 4.04 17.44
C ALA A 590 -26.48 4.81 16.14
N THR A 591 -27.09 5.99 16.06
CA THR A 591 -26.86 7.01 15.03
C THR A 591 -26.71 8.38 15.69
N GLN A 592 -26.12 9.31 14.96
CA GLN A 592 -26.02 10.72 15.32
C GLN A 592 -26.46 11.57 14.15
N GLU A 593 -27.27 12.59 14.43
CA GLU A 593 -27.57 13.62 13.44
C GLU A 593 -26.36 14.54 13.26
N ARG A 594 -25.96 14.78 12.01
CA ARG A 594 -24.86 15.69 11.66
C ARG A 594 -25.26 16.58 10.49
N GLN A 595 -24.75 17.80 10.47
CA GLN A 595 -24.99 18.78 9.42
C GLN A 595 -23.72 19.00 8.58
N PHE A 596 -23.92 19.19 7.29
CA PHE A 596 -22.86 19.35 6.29
C PHE A 596 -23.24 20.50 5.36
N ALA A 597 -22.43 21.56 5.36
CA ALA A 597 -22.51 22.64 4.39
C ALA A 597 -21.94 22.17 3.05
N LEU A 598 -22.80 21.73 2.14
CA LEU A 598 -22.45 21.31 0.78
C LEU A 598 -22.55 22.49 -0.18
N ARG A 599 -21.94 22.37 -1.37
CA ARG A 599 -22.09 23.34 -2.46
C ARG A 599 -22.76 22.67 -3.65
N THR A 600 -23.62 23.39 -4.36
CA THR A 600 -24.13 22.96 -5.68
C THR A 600 -23.02 23.03 -6.73
N THR A 601 -23.29 22.54 -7.94
CA THR A 601 -22.38 22.67 -9.09
C THR A 601 -22.14 24.13 -9.50
N GLU A 602 -23.03 25.04 -9.09
CA GLU A 602 -22.93 26.48 -9.30
C GLU A 602 -22.30 27.21 -8.10
N GLY A 603 -21.98 26.49 -7.02
CA GLY A 603 -21.31 27.03 -5.83
C GLY A 603 -22.23 27.54 -4.73
N GLU A 604 -23.54 27.38 -4.86
CA GLU A 604 -24.47 27.79 -3.80
C GLU A 604 -24.37 26.84 -2.59
N GLU A 605 -24.19 27.40 -1.39
CA GLU A 605 -24.16 26.60 -0.16
C GLU A 605 -25.57 26.16 0.25
N PHE A 606 -25.69 24.89 0.65
CA PHE A 606 -26.88 24.37 1.33
C PHE A 606 -26.51 23.38 2.43
N ILE A 607 -27.38 23.25 3.43
CA ILE A 607 -27.17 22.33 4.54
C ILE A 607 -27.84 20.99 4.25
N GLN A 608 -27.04 19.93 4.25
CA GLN A 608 -27.52 18.56 4.29
C GLN A 608 -27.45 18.01 5.72
N THR A 609 -28.57 17.51 6.23
CA THR A 609 -28.62 16.81 7.51
C THR A 609 -28.59 15.30 7.26
N ARG A 610 -27.65 14.58 7.89
CA ARG A 610 -27.50 13.11 7.77
C ARG A 610 -27.67 12.44 9.13
N GLN A 611 -28.29 11.26 9.13
CA GLN A 611 -28.27 10.33 10.27
C GLN A 611 -27.09 9.36 10.08
N VAL A 612 -26.00 9.61 10.80
CA VAL A 612 -24.72 8.91 10.65
C VAL A 612 -24.62 7.79 11.70
N PRO A 613 -24.48 6.52 11.32
CA PRO A 613 -24.24 5.45 12.28
C PRO A 613 -22.91 5.63 13.04
N ILE A 614 -22.86 5.21 14.30
CA ILE A 614 -21.64 5.28 15.13
C ILE A 614 -21.08 3.87 15.31
N GLY A 615 -19.91 3.62 14.72
CA GLY A 615 -19.34 2.27 14.59
C GLY A 615 -20.00 1.46 13.47
N SER A 616 -19.57 0.20 13.35
CA SER A 616 -20.06 -0.71 12.32
C SER A 616 -20.54 -2.04 12.91
N ASN A 617 -21.50 -2.65 12.22
CA ASN A 617 -21.98 -4.01 12.44
C ASN A 617 -22.08 -4.78 11.11
N TRP A 618 -21.35 -4.31 10.09
CA TRP A 618 -21.24 -4.98 8.80
C TRP A 618 -20.42 -6.26 8.93
N PRO A 619 -20.79 -7.38 8.27
CA PRO A 619 -21.89 -7.51 7.31
C PRO A 619 -23.23 -7.91 7.92
N MET A 620 -23.27 -8.30 9.19
CA MET A 620 -24.46 -8.92 9.82
C MET A 620 -25.65 -7.97 9.96
N LYS A 621 -25.41 -6.67 10.11
CA LYS A 621 -26.42 -5.59 10.26
C LYS A 621 -27.34 -5.75 11.47
N THR A 622 -27.08 -6.70 12.35
CA THR A 622 -27.79 -6.90 13.61
C THR A 622 -27.15 -6.09 14.75
N PRO A 623 -27.91 -5.68 15.78
CA PRO A 623 -27.37 -4.89 16.88
C PRO A 623 -26.20 -5.60 17.58
N ASN A 624 -25.12 -4.86 17.86
CA ASN A 624 -23.95 -5.30 18.63
C ASN A 624 -23.13 -6.47 18.02
N SER A 625 -23.40 -6.85 16.77
CA SER A 625 -22.54 -7.80 16.05
C SER A 625 -21.16 -7.18 15.80
N PRO A 626 -20.09 -7.98 15.89
CA PRO A 626 -18.75 -7.50 15.54
C PRO A 626 -18.73 -7.08 14.07
N PRO A 627 -18.10 -5.95 13.72
CA PRO A 627 -17.76 -5.70 12.34
C PRO A 627 -16.70 -6.71 11.89
N LEU A 628 -16.87 -7.23 10.68
CA LEU A 628 -15.97 -8.23 10.10
C LEU A 628 -15.53 -7.73 8.74
N PRO A 629 -14.25 -7.40 8.52
CA PRO A 629 -13.74 -7.22 7.17
C PRO A 629 -13.99 -8.48 6.33
N GLY A 630 -14.25 -8.29 5.04
CA GLY A 630 -14.42 -9.42 4.12
C GLY A 630 -14.51 -9.03 2.66
N VAL A 631 -14.48 -10.05 1.81
CA VAL A 631 -14.65 -9.91 0.36
C VAL A 631 -16.13 -10.01 -0.02
N ILE A 632 -16.55 -9.15 -0.93
CA ILE A 632 -17.85 -9.17 -1.60
C ILE A 632 -17.69 -9.48 -3.09
N ALA A 633 -18.72 -10.10 -3.67
CA ALA A 633 -18.82 -10.33 -5.10
C ALA A 633 -20.08 -9.60 -5.62
N ILE A 634 -19.87 -8.53 -6.37
CA ILE A 634 -20.93 -7.74 -7.00
C ILE A 634 -21.24 -8.35 -8.36
N ARG A 635 -22.53 -8.52 -8.66
CA ARG A 635 -23.02 -9.08 -9.93
C ARG A 635 -24.39 -8.51 -10.28
N HIS A 636 -24.73 -8.53 -11.56
CA HIS A 636 -26.11 -8.32 -11.98
C HIS A 636 -26.99 -9.50 -11.57
N LEU A 637 -28.22 -9.24 -11.12
CA LEU A 637 -29.20 -10.27 -10.77
C LEU A 637 -29.62 -11.16 -11.96
N ASN A 638 -29.45 -10.67 -13.18
CA ASN A 638 -29.72 -11.41 -14.43
C ASN A 638 -28.44 -11.95 -15.09
N SER A 639 -27.31 -11.96 -14.37
CA SER A 639 -26.01 -12.48 -14.83
C SER A 639 -25.47 -11.82 -16.11
N LYS A 640 -25.88 -10.57 -16.40
CA LYS A 640 -25.23 -9.76 -17.44
C LYS A 640 -23.84 -9.30 -17.00
N GLN A 641 -23.01 -8.96 -17.98
CA GLN A 641 -21.75 -8.26 -17.73
C GLN A 641 -22.04 -6.94 -17.01
N ILE A 642 -21.15 -6.57 -16.09
CA ILE A 642 -21.20 -5.30 -15.37
C ILE A 642 -20.87 -4.13 -16.31
N VAL A 643 -20.02 -4.39 -17.31
CA VAL A 643 -19.42 -3.37 -18.17
C VAL A 643 -19.90 -3.42 -19.60
#